data_AF-A0A542Y5Q8-F1
#
_entry.id   AF-A0A542Y5Q8-F1
#
_cell.length_a   1.000
_cell.length_b   1.000
_cell.length_c   1.000
_cell.angle_alpha   90.00
_cell.angle_beta   90.00
_cell.angle_gamma   90.00
#
_symmetry.space_group_name_H-M   'P 1'
#
loop_
_entity.id
_entity.type
_entity.pdbx_description
1 polymer ?
#
loop_
_entity_poly.entity_id
_entity_poly.type
_entity_poly.pdbx_seq_one_letter_code
_entity_poly.pdbx_strand_id
1 'polypeptide(L)'
;MFNSERTPSVPACLTRAQRKAPRTALLGSAIAAMTAVALLAPTLPAQAVPQAVPTAATAGAPAEAMTQARIDAANDAYNGAAATLEFITMSDTELGGTATAEKTSEQVAYEGIQPHFKSITDWATAKGFTPKVVVDNGDVVGANDPEYSAHLRGDSEKVAGWYRAVERVMRESFPDANVLLTQGNHDIADLMGKTFDDARAERAGDNAPEWFYPRAESDYVSNFHTTVEGIDFIGLDYNGKHTFGYTGQRTGYQEYLKQTLAGIAAKPDYDPKKPIFVSIHSGYAGTSLGGPFHGDYDMAGPELQRILADYPQAVLGSAHTHFSSNPETSIYQKDFTVYENASMNYIYQDVPGDFIGGGYFDGNQGDAAKGVPQKSANFVTVLEDGSTVIRRFDVTHKRWLGMPWVVDTTKGKAGFTYTSDKRSKIAPWWDSAAVTARDVTETSATIGFEQAKDDELVNYYEVQIADQAGNPVAFTANQVPDFGAKKSKAFTGSFKAYSRFYMSPNTMGFDIGGLDAAKTYTVNVFAFDDFQNKSEALAGTFRTAGTLVFPDFPEAGAEAPGGEFLNLAFEGDLSDAGTAAKVAPKAAPVGSVSYVPADRNGAAGQAVRIGAGAGSYVDLGSRPEFDLGTDKDLTMTFWTKVTNVGGYGAIISNKNWSNYYRSGLNVAPQGGDTGKLEFTLGDDKNGVYATGDVTNYKNSWHHMAFTVDRERNTASTYMDGQLVKEASIESVGSLTSGLNMLIGVDGGKSYGVGLDMDDLKMWDSALTADEIAALHGADDTGAETDALTRAVEYSDELLTANESAAANGRVFDEALTEALTAAVERARAALGAAAPTEADLRASYDSLRAAVAAVEDQPVRFTYAARATNGAVTPAEGVADLGGELRLALEPAPGYTAVDAVVAVEGAEGFAVEGTELVLRNVQGRVSVDIEFAKVVDGGPGDGGPGGPGDGGNGGPGSGTGSGDDSSGSTGVGTRADIAATGGTSAAVWALTGLASALTVVAGIVLALRARLRRH
;
A
#
# COMPACT_ATOMS: atom_id res chain seq x y z
N MET A 1 0.53 -36.50 -27.55
CA MET A 1 -0.39 -36.84 -28.67
C MET A 1 -1.66 -36.07 -28.42
N PHE A 2 -2.12 -35.06 -29.17
CA PHE A 2 -1.95 -34.67 -30.57
C PHE A 2 -1.80 -33.14 -30.68
N ASN A 3 -0.95 -32.72 -31.63
CA ASN A 3 -0.77 -31.35 -32.12
C ASN A 3 -1.99 -30.84 -32.91
N SER A 4 -2.20 -29.53 -32.93
CA SER A 4 -2.29 -28.79 -34.20
C SER A 4 -1.99 -27.29 -34.05
N GLU A 5 -0.94 -26.86 -34.75
CA GLU A 5 -0.66 -25.47 -35.11
C GLU A 5 -1.66 -24.97 -36.16
N ARG A 6 -1.88 -23.65 -36.23
CA ARG A 6 -1.87 -22.87 -37.49
C ARG A 6 -2.04 -21.36 -37.26
N THR A 7 -1.09 -20.61 -37.81
CA THR A 7 -1.16 -19.19 -38.20
C THR A 7 -2.13 -18.97 -39.38
N PRO A 8 -2.55 -17.71 -39.64
CA PRO A 8 -2.12 -16.98 -40.85
C PRO A 8 -1.90 -15.46 -40.61
N SER A 9 -0.78 -14.86 -40.99
CA SER A 9 -0.41 -14.23 -42.28
C SER A 9 -1.16 -12.94 -42.67
N VAL A 10 -0.40 -11.84 -42.70
CA VAL A 10 -0.64 -10.52 -43.33
C VAL A 10 -0.63 -10.63 -44.86
N PRO A 11 -1.30 -9.70 -45.58
CA PRO A 11 -0.74 -9.23 -46.85
C PRO A 11 -0.70 -7.70 -46.98
N ALA A 12 0.30 -7.24 -47.74
CA ALA A 12 0.55 -5.84 -48.07
C ALA A 12 0.23 -5.52 -49.55
N CYS A 13 -0.07 -4.23 -49.79
CA CYS A 13 0.50 -3.35 -50.83
C CYS A 13 -0.36 -2.91 -52.06
N LEU A 14 -0.07 -1.65 -52.47
CA LEU A 14 -0.24 -0.93 -53.77
C LEU A 14 -1.57 -0.15 -53.97
N THR A 15 -1.66 1.13 -54.38
CA THR A 15 -0.82 2.01 -55.24
C THR A 15 -1.27 3.51 -55.25
N ARG A 16 -0.33 4.42 -55.59
CA ARG A 16 -0.42 5.73 -56.35
C ARG A 16 -1.34 6.88 -55.83
N ALA A 17 -1.12 8.19 -56.03
CA ALA A 17 -0.09 9.02 -56.69
C ALA A 17 -0.27 10.52 -56.31
N GLN A 18 0.84 11.26 -56.27
CA GLN A 18 1.06 12.67 -56.68
C GLN A 18 -0.13 13.64 -56.93
N ARG A 19 -0.14 14.83 -56.28
CA ARG A 19 0.45 16.13 -56.75
C ARG A 19 -0.25 17.38 -56.16
N LYS A 20 0.60 18.39 -55.92
CA LYS A 20 0.40 19.87 -56.03
C LYS A 20 -0.26 20.67 -54.88
N ALA A 21 0.57 21.53 -54.30
CA ALA A 21 0.23 22.83 -53.71
C ALA A 21 -0.29 23.82 -54.79
N PRO A 22 -0.89 24.97 -54.41
CA PRO A 22 -0.12 26.17 -54.00
C PRO A 22 -0.72 26.93 -52.79
N ARG A 23 0.10 27.59 -51.95
CA ARG A 23 0.29 29.07 -51.83
C ARG A 23 -1.04 29.86 -51.80
N THR A 24 -1.31 30.80 -50.88
CA THR A 24 -0.45 31.82 -50.28
C THR A 24 -1.29 32.65 -49.29
N ALA A 25 -0.60 33.23 -48.29
CA ALA A 25 -0.79 34.59 -47.77
C ALA A 25 -1.97 34.89 -46.83
N LEU A 26 -1.88 35.80 -45.85
CA LEU A 26 -0.82 36.60 -45.23
C LEU A 26 -1.50 37.29 -44.03
N LEU A 27 -0.74 37.55 -42.95
CA LEU A 27 -0.88 38.66 -41.99
C LEU A 27 -2.24 38.82 -41.25
N GLY A 28 -2.29 39.05 -39.94
CA GLY A 28 -1.26 39.44 -38.99
C GLY A 28 -1.93 40.06 -37.75
N SER A 29 -1.10 40.30 -36.74
CA SER A 29 -1.26 41.26 -35.62
C SER A 29 -2.47 41.06 -34.68
N ALA A 30 -2.28 40.66 -33.42
CA ALA A 30 -1.56 41.30 -32.29
C ALA A 30 -2.49 42.10 -31.37
N ILE A 31 -2.53 41.62 -30.11
CA ILE A 31 -2.48 42.37 -28.84
C ILE A 31 -3.61 43.37 -28.55
N ALA A 32 -4.37 43.11 -27.48
CA ALA A 32 -4.31 43.92 -26.24
C ALA A 32 -5.32 43.45 -25.20
N ALA A 33 -4.82 43.25 -23.99
CA ALA A 33 -5.60 43.16 -22.76
C ALA A 33 -6.08 44.55 -22.30
N MET A 34 -7.24 44.63 -21.66
CA MET A 34 -7.35 45.30 -20.35
C MET A 34 -8.74 45.16 -19.72
N THR A 35 -8.67 45.04 -18.40
CA THR A 35 -9.66 44.91 -17.33
C THR A 35 -10.49 46.20 -17.10
N ALA A 36 -11.77 46.09 -16.72
CA ALA A 36 -12.38 46.74 -15.53
C ALA A 36 -13.93 46.80 -15.55
N VAL A 37 -14.54 46.19 -14.51
CA VAL A 37 -15.63 46.65 -13.62
C VAL A 37 -16.83 47.45 -14.19
N ALA A 38 -18.06 46.93 -14.03
CA ALA A 38 -19.13 47.51 -13.20
C ALA A 38 -20.50 46.82 -13.41
N LEU A 39 -21.25 46.68 -12.30
CA LEU A 39 -22.62 46.18 -12.18
C LEU A 39 -23.63 46.93 -13.07
N LEU A 40 -24.65 46.21 -13.57
CA LEU A 40 -26.07 46.58 -13.55
C LEU A 40 -26.91 45.48 -14.21
N ALA A 41 -27.82 44.87 -13.44
CA ALA A 41 -28.85 43.99 -13.96
C ALA A 41 -29.96 44.82 -14.64
N PRO A 42 -30.52 44.32 -15.76
CA PRO A 42 -31.94 44.45 -15.99
C PRO A 42 -32.58 43.07 -16.22
N THR A 43 -33.67 42.86 -15.48
CA THR A 43 -34.66 41.79 -15.65
C THR A 43 -35.26 41.78 -17.05
N LEU A 44 -35.16 40.65 -17.78
CA LEU A 44 -35.96 40.32 -18.98
C LEU A 44 -36.13 38.79 -19.07
N PRO A 45 -37.17 38.31 -19.79
CA PRO A 45 -38.08 37.26 -19.33
C PRO A 45 -37.55 35.84 -19.55
N ALA A 46 -38.15 34.90 -18.83
CA ALA A 46 -38.00 33.46 -19.00
C ALA A 46 -38.13 33.05 -20.47
N GLN A 47 -36.98 32.84 -21.12
CA GLN A 47 -36.91 32.09 -22.36
C GLN A 47 -36.61 30.64 -21.99
N ALA A 48 -37.44 29.74 -22.51
CA ALA A 48 -37.26 28.30 -22.42
C ALA A 48 -35.83 27.93 -22.80
N VAL A 49 -35.08 27.40 -21.84
CA VAL A 49 -33.80 26.75 -22.09
C VAL A 49 -34.12 25.41 -22.74
N PRO A 50 -33.66 25.12 -23.97
CA PRO A 50 -33.76 23.77 -24.49
C PRO A 50 -32.93 22.87 -23.57
N GLN A 51 -33.55 21.82 -23.03
CA GLN A 51 -32.88 20.82 -22.20
C GLN A 51 -31.63 20.34 -22.92
N ALA A 52 -30.46 20.71 -22.40
CA ALA A 52 -29.21 20.10 -22.75
C ALA A 52 -29.21 18.71 -22.12
N VAL A 53 -29.66 17.72 -22.89
CA VAL A 53 -29.18 16.35 -22.69
C VAL A 53 -27.66 16.45 -22.77
N PRO A 54 -26.88 16.07 -21.74
CA PRO A 54 -25.44 16.07 -21.85
C PRO A 54 -25.07 15.10 -22.97
N THR A 55 -24.79 15.65 -24.15
CA THR A 55 -24.26 14.91 -25.28
C THR A 55 -22.93 14.32 -24.85
N ALA A 56 -22.73 13.04 -25.16
CA ALA A 56 -21.45 12.35 -25.07
C ALA A 56 -20.29 13.30 -25.37
N ALA A 57 -19.32 13.35 -24.45
CA ALA A 57 -18.14 14.19 -24.52
C ALA A 57 -17.60 14.24 -25.95
N THR A 58 -17.54 15.44 -26.52
CA THR A 58 -16.84 15.67 -27.78
C THR A 58 -15.42 15.17 -27.63
N ALA A 59 -15.02 14.20 -28.45
CA ALA A 59 -13.64 13.73 -28.54
C ALA A 59 -12.71 14.95 -28.77
N GLY A 60 -11.97 15.35 -27.72
CA GLY A 60 -11.01 16.45 -27.78
C GLY A 60 -11.13 17.54 -26.71
N ALA A 61 -12.13 17.53 -25.82
CA ALA A 61 -12.11 18.37 -24.62
C ALA A 61 -11.18 17.77 -23.55
N PRO A 62 -10.41 18.57 -22.80
CA PRO A 62 -9.62 18.04 -21.68
C PRO A 62 -10.55 17.40 -20.64
N ALA A 63 -10.11 16.30 -20.03
CA ALA A 63 -10.83 15.63 -18.95
C ALA A 63 -11.07 16.61 -17.79
N GLU A 64 -12.28 16.63 -17.25
CA GLU A 64 -12.65 17.48 -16.12
C GLU A 64 -12.72 16.65 -14.84
N ALA A 65 -12.22 17.19 -13.73
CA ALA A 65 -12.25 16.49 -12.46
C ALA A 65 -13.68 16.38 -11.88
N MET A 66 -13.97 15.28 -11.19
CA MET A 66 -15.22 15.04 -10.47
C MET A 66 -15.28 15.81 -9.14
N THR A 67 -15.58 17.11 -9.22
CA THR A 67 -15.76 17.94 -8.01
C THR A 67 -17.20 17.87 -7.49
N GLN A 68 -17.42 18.09 -6.19
CA GLN A 68 -18.78 18.15 -5.61
C GLN A 68 -19.66 19.20 -6.32
N ALA A 69 -19.10 20.36 -6.70
CA ALA A 69 -19.83 21.38 -7.42
C ALA A 69 -20.33 20.91 -8.79
N ARG A 70 -19.53 20.09 -9.49
CA ARG A 70 -19.92 19.49 -10.78
C ARG A 70 -20.98 18.41 -10.57
N ILE A 71 -20.80 17.55 -9.56
CA ILE A 71 -21.79 16.55 -9.13
C ILE A 71 -23.14 17.22 -8.85
N ASP A 72 -23.14 18.28 -8.03
CA ASP A 72 -24.35 18.98 -7.65
C ASP A 72 -25.02 19.63 -8.87
N ALA A 73 -24.26 20.32 -9.72
CA ALA A 73 -24.79 20.94 -10.93
C ALA A 73 -25.42 19.92 -11.90
N ALA A 74 -24.78 18.76 -12.09
CA ALA A 74 -25.29 17.71 -12.98
C ALA A 74 -26.58 17.07 -12.45
N ASN A 75 -26.65 16.78 -11.15
CA ASN A 75 -27.84 16.21 -10.52
C ASN A 75 -29.00 17.24 -10.43
N ASP A 76 -28.68 18.50 -10.12
CA ASP A 76 -29.68 19.56 -9.97
C ASP A 76 -30.26 20.04 -11.30
N ALA A 77 -29.60 19.74 -12.43
CA ALA A 77 -30.14 19.99 -13.77
C ALA A 77 -31.47 19.25 -14.04
N TYR A 78 -31.78 18.21 -13.26
CA TYR A 78 -33.03 17.45 -13.34
C TYR A 78 -34.11 17.93 -12.36
N ASN A 79 -33.85 18.93 -11.53
CA ASN A 79 -34.86 19.47 -10.62
C ASN A 79 -35.96 20.18 -11.44
N GLY A 80 -37.21 19.77 -11.23
CA GLY A 80 -38.36 20.29 -11.98
C GLY A 80 -38.39 19.86 -13.45
N ALA A 81 -37.62 18.85 -13.86
CA ALA A 81 -37.73 18.27 -15.19
C ALA A 81 -39.14 17.68 -15.42
N ALA A 82 -39.59 17.70 -16.68
CA ALA A 82 -40.88 17.11 -17.05
C ALA A 82 -40.84 15.59 -16.82
N ALA A 83 -41.51 15.15 -15.77
CA ALA A 83 -41.47 13.78 -15.27
C ALA A 83 -42.85 13.13 -15.33
N THR A 84 -42.88 11.88 -15.78
CA THR A 84 -44.04 10.99 -15.68
C THR A 84 -44.17 10.47 -14.25
N LEU A 85 -43.04 10.13 -13.62
CA LEU A 85 -43.02 9.54 -12.29
C LEU A 85 -41.73 9.91 -11.55
N GLU A 86 -41.87 10.26 -10.28
CA GLU A 86 -40.76 10.41 -9.33
C GLU A 86 -40.93 9.40 -8.20
N PHE A 87 -39.85 8.70 -7.84
CA PHE A 87 -39.87 7.74 -6.73
C PHE A 87 -38.52 7.63 -6.03
N ILE A 88 -38.56 7.17 -4.78
CA ILE A 88 -37.36 6.90 -3.99
C ILE A 88 -37.18 5.40 -3.88
N THR A 89 -35.94 4.94 -3.92
CA THR A 89 -35.62 3.53 -3.74
C THR A 89 -34.40 3.38 -2.83
N MET A 90 -34.49 2.44 -1.89
CA MET A 90 -33.51 2.14 -0.86
C MET A 90 -33.56 0.64 -0.49
N SER A 91 -32.58 0.14 0.25
CA SER A 91 -32.63 -1.19 0.87
C SER A 91 -32.06 -1.18 2.28
N ASP A 92 -32.15 -2.33 2.93
CA ASP A 92 -31.37 -2.68 4.11
C ASP A 92 -31.55 -1.60 5.17
N THR A 93 -32.80 -1.17 5.36
CA THR A 93 -33.13 -0.18 6.40
C THR A 93 -32.89 -0.77 7.78
N GLU A 94 -33.00 -2.10 7.91
CA GLU A 94 -32.64 -2.93 9.05
C GLU A 94 -33.04 -2.30 10.39
N LEU A 95 -34.29 -1.80 10.47
CA LEU A 95 -34.79 -1.22 11.71
C LEU A 95 -34.67 -2.24 12.84
N GLY A 96 -34.16 -1.77 13.98
CA GLY A 96 -33.86 -2.63 15.11
C GLY A 96 -33.74 -1.85 16.42
N GLY A 97 -33.55 -2.58 17.51
CA GLY A 97 -33.37 -2.02 18.85
C GLY A 97 -34.13 -2.79 19.92
N THR A 98 -33.60 -2.80 21.14
CA THR A 98 -34.26 -3.48 22.26
C THR A 98 -35.06 -2.47 23.08
N ALA A 99 -36.26 -2.86 23.51
CA ALA A 99 -37.05 -2.07 24.45
C ALA A 99 -36.22 -1.70 25.70
N THR A 100 -36.44 -0.50 26.20
CA THR A 100 -35.84 0.02 27.44
C THR A 100 -36.89 0.07 28.55
N ALA A 101 -36.53 0.54 29.75
CA ALA A 101 -37.51 0.72 30.81
C ALA A 101 -38.56 1.80 30.45
N GLU A 102 -38.21 2.74 29.57
CA GLU A 102 -39.03 3.88 29.19
C GLU A 102 -39.66 3.78 27.80
N LYS A 103 -39.12 2.93 26.91
CA LYS A 103 -39.51 2.87 25.50
C LYS A 103 -39.74 1.44 25.00
N THR A 104 -40.80 1.26 24.22
CA THR A 104 -41.04 0.01 23.50
C THR A 104 -40.01 -0.19 22.38
N SER A 105 -39.88 -1.41 21.85
CA SER A 105 -39.01 -1.69 20.70
C SER A 105 -39.37 -0.85 19.47
N GLU A 106 -40.66 -0.55 19.28
CA GLU A 106 -41.13 0.36 18.22
C GLU A 106 -40.57 1.77 18.39
N GLN A 107 -40.67 2.33 19.60
CA GLN A 107 -40.18 3.69 19.87
C GLN A 107 -38.67 3.80 19.68
N VAL A 108 -37.92 2.80 20.15
CA VAL A 108 -36.46 2.75 19.97
C VAL A 108 -36.09 2.68 18.49
N ALA A 109 -36.70 1.77 17.73
CA ALA A 109 -36.42 1.62 16.30
C ALA A 109 -36.81 2.87 15.49
N TYR A 110 -37.98 3.44 15.75
CA TYR A 110 -38.46 4.66 15.07
C TYR A 110 -37.53 5.85 15.34
N GLU A 111 -37.17 6.11 16.60
CA GLU A 111 -36.30 7.25 16.94
C GLU A 111 -34.89 7.11 16.36
N GLY A 112 -34.38 5.88 16.22
CA GLY A 112 -33.08 5.62 15.62
C GLY A 112 -33.04 5.96 14.13
N ILE A 113 -34.09 5.64 13.38
CA ILE A 113 -34.09 5.80 11.91
C ILE A 113 -34.71 7.12 11.43
N GLN A 114 -35.62 7.72 12.21
CA GLN A 114 -36.37 8.92 11.81
C GLN A 114 -35.51 10.09 11.31
N PRO A 115 -34.34 10.42 11.91
CA PRO A 115 -33.50 11.51 11.42
C PRO A 115 -32.98 11.30 9.98
N HIS A 116 -32.81 10.04 9.56
CA HIS A 116 -32.34 9.68 8.22
C HIS A 116 -33.46 9.83 7.19
N PHE A 117 -34.66 9.33 7.50
CA PHE A 117 -35.83 9.56 6.66
C PHE A 117 -36.19 11.05 6.55
N LYS A 118 -36.04 11.81 7.65
CA LYS A 118 -36.19 13.26 7.62
C LYS A 118 -35.17 13.91 6.67
N SER A 119 -33.93 13.41 6.65
CA SER A 119 -32.91 13.93 5.73
C SER A 119 -33.28 13.68 4.27
N ILE A 120 -33.88 12.53 3.96
CA ILE A 120 -34.41 12.22 2.63
C ILE A 120 -35.57 13.17 2.26
N THR A 121 -36.56 13.37 3.14
CA THR A 121 -37.73 14.22 2.84
C THR A 121 -37.39 15.71 2.77
N ASP A 122 -36.48 16.19 3.63
CA ASP A 122 -35.96 17.55 3.56
C ASP A 122 -35.21 17.76 2.24
N TRP A 123 -34.41 16.78 1.80
CA TRP A 123 -33.70 16.85 0.53
C TRP A 123 -34.66 16.84 -0.66
N ALA A 124 -35.65 15.94 -0.67
CA ALA A 124 -36.70 15.89 -1.68
C ALA A 124 -37.41 17.24 -1.82
N THR A 125 -37.83 17.81 -0.69
CA THR A 125 -38.46 19.13 -0.64
C THR A 125 -37.54 20.22 -1.20
N ALA A 126 -36.27 20.24 -0.79
CA ALA A 126 -35.29 21.23 -1.23
C ALA A 126 -35.00 21.15 -2.75
N LYS A 127 -35.16 19.96 -3.35
CA LYS A 127 -34.93 19.70 -4.77
C LYS A 127 -36.21 19.73 -5.61
N GLY A 128 -37.36 20.03 -5.00
CA GLY A 128 -38.66 20.05 -5.68
C GLY A 128 -39.10 18.68 -6.17
N PHE A 129 -38.66 17.61 -5.51
CA PHE A 129 -38.92 16.22 -5.85
C PHE A 129 -40.08 15.67 -5.00
N THR A 130 -41.10 15.11 -5.65
CA THR A 130 -42.31 14.61 -4.97
C THR A 130 -42.53 13.13 -5.26
N PRO A 131 -42.02 12.22 -4.40
CA PRO A 131 -42.11 10.78 -4.66
C PRO A 131 -43.57 10.30 -4.63
N LYS A 132 -43.98 9.58 -5.67
CA LYS A 132 -45.27 8.85 -5.74
C LYS A 132 -45.14 7.39 -5.36
N VAL A 133 -43.90 6.89 -5.33
CA VAL A 133 -43.57 5.53 -4.92
C VAL A 133 -42.33 5.57 -4.03
N VAL A 134 -42.29 4.69 -3.04
CA VAL A 134 -41.09 4.39 -2.25
C VAL A 134 -40.88 2.89 -2.30
N VAL A 135 -39.70 2.48 -2.73
CA VAL A 135 -39.29 1.07 -2.80
C VAL A 135 -38.27 0.81 -1.70
N ASP A 136 -38.54 -0.20 -0.87
CA ASP A 136 -37.54 -0.83 0.00
C ASP A 136 -37.35 -2.28 -0.49
N ASN A 137 -36.18 -2.60 -1.05
CA ASN A 137 -35.94 -3.89 -1.68
C ASN A 137 -35.50 -5.02 -0.73
N GLY A 138 -35.66 -4.86 0.57
CA GLY A 138 -35.57 -5.94 1.57
C GLY A 138 -34.66 -5.63 2.74
N ASP A 139 -34.66 -6.52 3.72
CA ASP A 139 -34.05 -6.31 5.04
C ASP A 139 -34.58 -5.02 5.68
N VAL A 140 -35.91 -4.94 5.73
CA VAL A 140 -36.66 -3.82 6.29
C VAL A 140 -36.43 -3.73 7.80
N VAL A 141 -36.26 -4.88 8.46
CA VAL A 141 -35.85 -4.99 9.87
C VAL A 141 -34.61 -5.86 10.01
N GLY A 142 -33.80 -5.61 11.05
CA GLY A 142 -32.55 -6.36 11.29
C GLY A 142 -32.73 -7.63 12.13
N ALA A 143 -33.74 -8.47 11.85
CA ALA A 143 -33.97 -9.69 12.65
C ALA A 143 -32.96 -10.80 12.33
N ASN A 144 -32.45 -11.44 13.37
CA ASN A 144 -31.46 -12.51 13.26
C ASN A 144 -31.99 -13.81 13.88
N ASP A 145 -31.18 -14.87 13.90
CA ASP A 145 -31.56 -16.18 14.45
C ASP A 145 -32.22 -16.11 15.84
N PRO A 146 -31.79 -15.27 16.80
CA PRO A 146 -32.45 -15.16 18.10
C PRO A 146 -33.89 -14.64 17.99
N GLU A 147 -34.10 -13.60 17.20
CA GLU A 147 -35.40 -13.00 16.93
C GLU A 147 -36.34 -13.97 16.21
N TYR A 148 -35.85 -14.65 15.17
CA TYR A 148 -36.64 -15.65 14.46
C TYR A 148 -37.01 -16.83 15.37
N SER A 149 -36.06 -17.30 16.17
CA SER A 149 -36.32 -18.37 17.15
C SER A 149 -37.35 -17.95 18.20
N ALA A 150 -37.36 -16.69 18.61
CA ALA A 150 -38.37 -16.15 19.53
C ALA A 150 -39.75 -16.10 18.85
N HIS A 151 -39.81 -15.65 17.60
CA HIS A 151 -41.03 -15.67 16.79
C HIS A 151 -41.64 -17.09 16.68
N LEU A 152 -40.82 -18.11 16.39
CA LEU A 152 -41.29 -19.51 16.34
C LEU A 152 -41.84 -20.03 17.67
N ARG A 153 -41.45 -19.44 18.80
CA ARG A 153 -42.00 -19.74 20.14
C ARG A 153 -43.23 -18.89 20.49
N GLY A 154 -43.66 -18.00 19.60
CA GLY A 154 -44.75 -17.04 19.83
C GLY A 154 -44.34 -15.76 20.54
N ASP A 155 -43.04 -15.53 20.77
CA ASP A 155 -42.50 -14.32 21.41
C ASP A 155 -41.98 -13.35 20.35
N SER A 156 -42.91 -12.65 19.69
CA SER A 156 -42.63 -11.83 18.50
C SER A 156 -42.61 -10.32 18.76
N GLU A 157 -42.97 -9.88 19.97
CA GLU A 157 -43.31 -8.48 20.25
C GLU A 157 -42.15 -7.52 19.96
N LYS A 158 -40.91 -7.95 20.19
CA LYS A 158 -39.72 -7.16 19.89
C LYS A 158 -39.65 -6.79 18.40
N VAL A 159 -39.75 -7.79 17.52
CA VAL A 159 -39.66 -7.61 16.06
C VAL A 159 -40.94 -7.01 15.48
N ALA A 160 -42.11 -7.37 16.02
CA ALA A 160 -43.36 -6.70 15.69
C ALA A 160 -43.27 -5.19 15.97
N GLY A 161 -42.63 -4.79 17.07
CA GLY A 161 -42.32 -3.39 17.34
C GLY A 161 -41.50 -2.72 16.24
N TRP A 162 -40.51 -3.43 15.67
CA TRP A 162 -39.71 -2.90 14.56
C TRP A 162 -40.54 -2.70 13.29
N TYR A 163 -41.39 -3.66 12.91
CA TYR A 163 -42.30 -3.46 11.77
C TYR A 163 -43.28 -2.32 12.01
N ARG A 164 -43.84 -2.14 13.22
CA ARG A 164 -44.66 -0.96 13.52
C ARG A 164 -43.88 0.36 13.39
N ALA A 165 -42.58 0.35 13.64
CA ALA A 165 -41.71 1.50 13.41
C ALA A 165 -41.47 1.77 11.92
N VAL A 166 -41.27 0.73 11.10
CA VAL A 166 -41.20 0.84 9.63
C VAL A 166 -42.48 1.48 9.11
N GLU A 167 -43.62 0.94 9.54
CA GLU A 167 -44.93 1.41 9.08
C GLU A 167 -45.11 2.91 9.40
N ARG A 168 -44.75 3.29 10.63
CA ARG A 168 -44.83 4.66 11.09
C ARG A 168 -43.92 5.60 10.31
N VAL A 169 -42.63 5.25 10.17
CA VAL A 169 -41.65 6.15 9.53
C VAL A 169 -41.96 6.35 8.05
N MET A 170 -42.37 5.29 7.34
CA MET A 170 -42.75 5.37 5.93
C MET A 170 -44.01 6.23 5.75
N ARG A 171 -45.05 6.03 6.58
CA ARG A 171 -46.29 6.81 6.51
C ARG A 171 -46.08 8.29 6.82
N GLU A 172 -45.30 8.60 7.85
CA GLU A 172 -45.03 10.00 8.23
C GLU A 172 -44.12 10.71 7.23
N SER A 173 -43.18 9.98 6.61
CA SER A 173 -42.22 10.55 5.66
C SER A 173 -42.80 10.67 4.24
N PHE A 174 -43.66 9.73 3.83
CA PHE A 174 -44.18 9.61 2.48
C PHE A 174 -45.69 9.34 2.46
N PRO A 175 -46.51 10.26 3.00
CA PRO A 175 -47.94 10.02 3.21
C PRO A 175 -48.74 9.80 1.93
N ASP A 176 -48.27 10.34 0.80
CA ASP A 176 -48.93 10.30 -0.50
C ASP A 176 -48.32 9.27 -1.47
N ALA A 177 -47.30 8.51 -1.05
CA ALA A 177 -46.61 7.55 -1.89
C ALA A 177 -47.13 6.12 -1.69
N ASN A 178 -47.17 5.34 -2.77
CA ASN A 178 -47.28 3.89 -2.67
C ASN A 178 -45.97 3.33 -2.09
N VAL A 179 -46.06 2.38 -1.16
CA VAL A 179 -44.87 1.77 -0.56
C VAL A 179 -44.75 0.33 -1.02
N LEU A 180 -43.62 -0.01 -1.63
CA LEU A 180 -43.34 -1.30 -2.25
C LEU A 180 -42.21 -1.98 -1.48
N LEU A 181 -42.53 -3.03 -0.73
CA LEU A 181 -41.60 -3.75 0.14
C LEU A 181 -41.41 -5.18 -0.36
N THR A 182 -40.18 -5.53 -0.76
CA THR A 182 -39.79 -6.94 -0.93
C THR A 182 -39.14 -7.44 0.36
N GLN A 183 -39.12 -8.76 0.58
CA GLN A 183 -38.43 -9.34 1.74
C GLN A 183 -36.95 -9.59 1.45
N GLY A 184 -36.10 -9.41 2.46
CA GLY A 184 -34.72 -9.89 2.50
C GLY A 184 -34.51 -11.05 3.49
N ASN A 185 -33.27 -11.47 3.72
CA ASN A 185 -32.93 -12.56 4.65
C ASN A 185 -33.23 -12.24 6.13
N HIS A 186 -33.23 -10.97 6.51
CA HIS A 186 -33.51 -10.50 7.87
C HIS A 186 -35.01 -10.31 8.13
N ASP A 187 -35.85 -10.38 7.09
CA ASP A 187 -37.29 -10.22 7.24
C ASP A 187 -37.99 -11.55 7.56
N ILE A 188 -38.93 -11.49 8.51
CA ILE A 188 -39.85 -12.57 8.89
C ILE A 188 -41.20 -12.30 8.23
N ALA A 189 -41.43 -12.89 7.06
CA ALA A 189 -42.51 -12.47 6.15
C ALA A 189 -43.92 -12.51 6.75
N ASP A 190 -44.26 -13.54 7.53
CA ASP A 190 -45.61 -13.65 8.11
C ASP A 190 -45.82 -12.71 9.29
N LEU A 191 -44.77 -12.44 10.07
CA LEU A 191 -44.80 -11.45 11.13
C LEU A 191 -44.89 -10.03 10.55
N MET A 192 -44.13 -9.74 9.49
CA MET A 192 -44.19 -8.47 8.78
C MET A 192 -45.62 -8.18 8.29
N GLY A 193 -46.21 -9.13 7.56
CA GLY A 193 -47.56 -9.00 7.02
C GLY A 193 -48.62 -8.73 8.08
N LYS A 194 -48.70 -9.59 9.10
CA LYS A 194 -49.68 -9.44 10.20
C LYS A 194 -49.52 -8.10 10.91
N THR A 195 -48.29 -7.70 11.19
CA THR A 195 -48.01 -6.47 11.92
C THR A 195 -48.37 -5.23 11.11
N PHE A 196 -48.09 -5.23 9.80
CA PHE A 196 -48.51 -4.16 8.92
C PHE A 196 -50.02 -4.10 8.74
N ASP A 197 -50.71 -5.23 8.61
CA ASP A 197 -52.18 -5.25 8.53
C ASP A 197 -52.80 -4.61 9.78
N ASP A 198 -52.34 -4.99 10.98
CA ASP A 198 -52.80 -4.43 12.25
C ASP A 198 -52.48 -2.93 12.37
N ALA A 199 -51.23 -2.53 12.11
CA ALA A 199 -50.81 -1.14 12.21
C ALA A 199 -51.52 -0.24 11.18
N ARG A 200 -51.72 -0.72 9.95
CA ARG A 200 -52.45 0.01 8.92
C ARG A 200 -53.93 0.10 9.26
N ALA A 201 -54.57 -0.94 9.79
CA ALA A 201 -55.95 -0.87 10.22
C ALA A 201 -56.18 0.19 11.32
N GLU A 202 -55.16 0.43 12.16
CA GLU A 202 -55.20 1.47 13.19
C GLU A 202 -54.89 2.88 12.65
N ARG A 203 -53.90 3.01 11.75
CA ARG A 203 -53.27 4.30 11.40
C ARG A 203 -53.62 4.82 10.01
N ALA A 204 -54.05 3.96 9.09
CA ALA A 204 -54.38 4.37 7.73
C ALA A 204 -55.77 4.99 7.66
N GLY A 205 -55.86 6.19 7.09
CA GLY A 205 -57.15 6.75 6.70
C GLY A 205 -57.73 6.04 5.47
N ASP A 206 -59.03 6.22 5.21
CA ASP A 206 -59.78 5.57 4.13
C ASP A 206 -59.17 5.74 2.72
N ASN A 207 -58.35 6.79 2.52
CA ASN A 207 -57.70 7.12 1.25
C ASN A 207 -56.17 6.95 1.28
N ALA A 208 -55.62 6.21 2.25
CA ALA A 208 -54.18 5.99 2.31
C ALA A 208 -53.70 5.23 1.05
N PRO A 209 -52.54 5.60 0.46
CA PRO A 209 -51.96 4.88 -0.67
C PRO A 209 -51.77 3.38 -0.40
N GLU A 210 -51.82 2.59 -1.48
CA GLU A 210 -51.65 1.15 -1.39
C GLU A 210 -50.20 0.80 -1.02
N TRP A 211 -50.05 -0.19 -0.15
CA TRP A 211 -48.75 -0.77 0.18
C TRP A 211 -48.70 -2.21 -0.29
N PHE A 212 -47.54 -2.62 -0.76
CA PHE A 212 -47.26 -3.95 -1.27
C PHE A 212 -46.20 -4.58 -0.36
N TYR A 213 -46.57 -5.68 0.27
CA TYR A 213 -45.76 -6.44 1.24
C TYR A 213 -46.33 -7.87 1.32
N PRO A 214 -45.60 -8.86 1.86
CA PRO A 214 -46.13 -10.21 2.03
C PRO A 214 -47.28 -10.21 3.03
N ARG A 215 -48.44 -10.72 2.62
CA ARG A 215 -49.67 -10.74 3.41
C ARG A 215 -50.41 -12.07 3.23
N ALA A 216 -51.50 -12.26 3.97
CA ALA A 216 -52.23 -13.53 3.97
C ALA A 216 -52.71 -13.93 2.55
N GLU A 217 -53.11 -12.98 1.71
CA GLU A 217 -53.58 -13.22 0.33
C GLU A 217 -52.46 -13.71 -0.59
N SER A 218 -51.19 -13.38 -0.29
CA SER A 218 -50.03 -13.82 -1.06
C SER A 218 -49.34 -15.03 -0.45
N ASP A 219 -49.94 -15.71 0.53
CA ASP A 219 -49.31 -16.80 1.31
C ASP A 219 -47.99 -16.34 1.97
N TYR A 220 -47.96 -15.06 2.37
CA TYR A 220 -46.78 -14.37 2.92
C TYR A 220 -45.55 -14.40 2.01
N VAL A 221 -45.78 -14.34 0.69
CA VAL A 221 -44.75 -14.15 -0.32
C VAL A 221 -44.83 -12.71 -0.85
N SER A 222 -43.68 -12.05 -0.99
CA SER A 222 -43.54 -10.65 -1.41
C SER A 222 -43.42 -10.47 -2.94
N ASN A 223 -43.97 -11.42 -3.71
CA ASN A 223 -44.11 -11.29 -5.16
C ASN A 223 -45.30 -10.38 -5.48
N PHE A 224 -45.05 -9.25 -6.14
CA PHE A 224 -46.12 -8.33 -6.56
C PHE A 224 -45.82 -7.65 -7.90
N HIS A 225 -46.89 -7.21 -8.54
CA HIS A 225 -46.87 -6.38 -9.74
C HIS A 225 -47.90 -5.28 -9.58
N THR A 226 -47.49 -4.04 -9.82
CA THR A 226 -48.39 -2.89 -9.86
C THR A 226 -47.97 -1.93 -10.95
N THR A 227 -48.89 -1.05 -11.35
CA THR A 227 -48.63 0.01 -12.33
C THR A 227 -48.96 1.35 -11.68
N VAL A 228 -47.99 2.25 -11.61
CA VAL A 228 -48.16 3.61 -11.07
C VAL A 228 -47.81 4.62 -12.16
N GLU A 229 -48.72 5.55 -12.48
CA GLU A 229 -48.58 6.51 -13.59
C GLU A 229 -48.18 5.85 -14.93
N GLY A 230 -48.68 4.63 -15.18
CA GLY A 230 -48.40 3.89 -16.40
C GLY A 230 -47.02 3.23 -16.47
N ILE A 231 -46.28 3.18 -15.35
CA ILE A 231 -44.98 2.51 -15.19
C ILE A 231 -45.16 1.24 -14.34
N ASP A 232 -44.63 0.12 -14.82
CA ASP A 232 -44.74 -1.18 -14.16
C ASP A 232 -43.63 -1.38 -13.11
N PHE A 233 -44.03 -1.84 -11.92
CA PHE A 233 -43.15 -2.24 -10.82
C PHE A 233 -43.37 -3.71 -10.49
N ILE A 234 -42.29 -4.48 -10.39
CA ILE A 234 -42.30 -5.90 -10.04
C ILE A 234 -41.42 -6.11 -8.80
N GLY A 235 -42.02 -6.57 -7.71
CA GLY A 235 -41.30 -7.06 -6.54
C GLY A 235 -41.15 -8.57 -6.61
N LEU A 236 -39.96 -9.07 -6.33
CA LEU A 236 -39.65 -10.50 -6.32
C LEU A 236 -39.20 -10.94 -4.94
N ASP A 237 -39.72 -12.10 -4.57
CA ASP A 237 -39.49 -12.71 -3.30
C ASP A 237 -38.13 -13.42 -3.21
N TYR A 238 -37.37 -13.12 -2.16
CA TYR A 238 -36.00 -13.63 -1.98
C TYR A 238 -35.92 -15.03 -1.35
N ASN A 239 -36.72 -15.31 -0.30
CA ASN A 239 -36.63 -16.52 0.52
C ASN A 239 -37.66 -17.61 0.16
N GLY A 240 -38.63 -17.30 -0.71
CA GLY A 240 -39.72 -18.18 -1.07
C GLY A 240 -40.67 -18.43 0.11
N LYS A 241 -41.30 -19.62 0.14
CA LYS A 241 -42.27 -20.00 1.21
C LYS A 241 -41.63 -20.23 2.58
N HIS A 242 -40.29 -20.24 2.66
CA HIS A 242 -39.55 -20.43 3.91
C HIS A 242 -39.10 -19.07 4.41
N THR A 243 -39.92 -18.48 5.27
CA THR A 243 -40.09 -17.04 5.50
C THR A 243 -38.98 -16.32 6.30
N PHE A 244 -37.76 -16.87 6.40
CA PHE A 244 -36.62 -16.23 7.09
C PHE A 244 -35.27 -16.90 6.75
N GLY A 245 -34.20 -16.09 6.72
CA GLY A 245 -32.82 -16.53 6.69
C GLY A 245 -32.29 -16.87 5.29
N TYR A 246 -31.06 -17.41 5.25
CA TYR A 246 -30.33 -17.67 4.00
C TYR A 246 -30.80 -18.95 3.27
N THR A 247 -31.79 -19.65 3.81
CA THR A 247 -32.31 -20.92 3.26
C THR A 247 -33.45 -20.64 2.29
N GLY A 248 -33.26 -20.92 0.99
CA GLY A 248 -34.30 -20.68 -0.03
C GLY A 248 -33.97 -19.57 -1.02
N GLN A 249 -32.81 -18.92 -0.86
CA GLN A 249 -32.22 -18.01 -1.85
C GLN A 249 -32.40 -18.61 -3.25
N ARG A 250 -32.90 -17.79 -4.18
CA ARG A 250 -33.09 -18.12 -5.60
C ARG A 250 -34.31 -18.99 -5.93
N THR A 251 -35.32 -19.15 -5.06
CA THR A 251 -36.44 -20.06 -5.35
C THR A 251 -37.83 -19.43 -5.19
N GLY A 252 -38.73 -19.70 -6.15
CA GLY A 252 -40.17 -19.40 -6.04
C GLY A 252 -40.65 -18.18 -6.83
N TYR A 253 -39.75 -17.26 -7.23
CA TYR A 253 -40.12 -16.06 -8.00
C TYR A 253 -40.12 -16.29 -9.53
N GLN A 254 -39.44 -17.32 -10.04
CA GLN A 254 -39.15 -17.46 -11.48
C GLN A 254 -40.41 -17.58 -12.34
N GLU A 255 -41.33 -18.45 -11.93
CA GLU A 255 -42.58 -18.67 -12.66
C GLU A 255 -43.47 -17.43 -12.59
N TYR A 256 -43.53 -16.79 -11.41
CA TYR A 256 -44.22 -15.53 -11.22
C TYR A 256 -43.69 -14.45 -12.18
N LEU A 257 -42.36 -14.23 -12.22
CA LEU A 257 -41.74 -13.24 -13.09
C LEU A 257 -42.04 -13.50 -14.56
N LYS A 258 -41.93 -14.76 -15.04
CA LYS A 258 -42.26 -15.13 -16.43
C LYS A 258 -43.71 -14.82 -16.77
N GLN A 259 -44.65 -15.17 -15.89
CA GLN A 259 -46.08 -14.93 -16.11
C GLN A 259 -46.41 -13.44 -16.08
N THR A 260 -45.84 -12.69 -15.14
CA THR A 260 -46.01 -11.23 -15.03
C THR A 260 -45.50 -10.52 -16.26
N LEU A 261 -44.28 -10.81 -16.72
CA LEU A 261 -43.71 -10.20 -17.92
C LEU A 261 -44.49 -10.55 -19.18
N ALA A 262 -44.92 -11.80 -19.34
CA ALA A 262 -45.78 -12.22 -20.45
C ALA A 262 -47.14 -11.49 -20.40
N GLY A 263 -47.70 -11.30 -19.21
CA GLY A 263 -48.93 -10.55 -18.97
C GLY A 263 -48.78 -9.07 -19.35
N ILE A 264 -47.68 -8.42 -18.95
CA ILE A 264 -47.36 -7.04 -19.33
C ILE A 264 -47.24 -6.93 -20.86
N ALA A 265 -46.47 -7.81 -21.48
CA ALA A 265 -46.25 -7.81 -22.93
C ALA A 265 -47.52 -8.12 -23.76
N ALA A 266 -48.51 -8.78 -23.16
CA ALA A 266 -49.79 -9.08 -23.80
C ALA A 266 -50.81 -7.92 -23.71
N LYS A 267 -50.56 -6.87 -22.91
CA LYS A 267 -51.47 -5.73 -22.80
C LYS A 267 -51.53 -4.94 -24.13
N PRO A 268 -52.71 -4.47 -24.57
CA PRO A 268 -52.84 -3.70 -25.82
C PRO A 268 -52.04 -2.39 -25.87
N ASP A 269 -51.74 -1.82 -24.70
CA ASP A 269 -50.99 -0.57 -24.50
C ASP A 269 -49.52 -0.83 -24.10
N TYR A 270 -49.04 -2.07 -24.24
CA TYR A 270 -47.64 -2.40 -24.01
C TYR A 270 -46.72 -1.57 -24.91
N ASP A 271 -45.79 -0.87 -24.29
CA ASP A 271 -44.74 -0.12 -24.97
C ASP A 271 -43.38 -0.67 -24.54
N PRO A 272 -42.61 -1.32 -25.45
CA PRO A 272 -41.31 -1.86 -25.12
C PRO A 272 -40.27 -0.77 -24.78
N LYS A 273 -40.61 0.52 -24.92
CA LYS A 273 -39.78 1.65 -24.54
C LYS A 273 -39.97 2.10 -23.10
N LYS A 274 -41.11 1.77 -22.48
CA LYS A 274 -41.38 2.15 -21.09
C LYS A 274 -40.56 1.30 -20.13
N PRO A 275 -39.89 1.88 -19.13
CA PRO A 275 -39.12 1.11 -18.17
C PRO A 275 -40.03 0.17 -17.35
N ILE A 276 -39.49 -1.00 -17.02
CA ILE A 276 -40.09 -1.94 -16.05
C ILE A 276 -39.13 -2.00 -14.87
N PHE A 277 -39.56 -1.49 -13.70
CA PHE A 277 -38.73 -1.55 -12.51
C PHE A 277 -38.90 -2.90 -11.83
N VAL A 278 -37.78 -3.56 -11.56
CA VAL A 278 -37.74 -4.87 -10.91
C VAL A 278 -36.92 -4.74 -9.63
N SER A 279 -37.45 -5.28 -8.54
CA SER A 279 -36.86 -5.23 -7.22
C SER A 279 -36.71 -6.63 -6.67
N ILE A 280 -35.51 -6.97 -6.21
CA ILE A 280 -35.21 -8.18 -5.44
C ILE A 280 -34.02 -7.88 -4.53
N HIS A 281 -34.01 -8.49 -3.35
CA HIS A 281 -33.04 -8.16 -2.32
C HIS A 281 -31.57 -8.49 -2.67
N SER A 282 -31.29 -9.42 -3.59
CA SER A 282 -29.92 -9.94 -3.79
C SER A 282 -29.12 -9.35 -4.97
N GLY A 283 -27.78 -9.44 -4.85
CA GLY A 283 -26.74 -9.31 -5.90
C GLY A 283 -26.84 -10.30 -7.08
N TYR A 284 -26.11 -9.99 -8.17
CA TYR A 284 -26.12 -10.75 -9.43
C TYR A 284 -24.71 -10.96 -10.03
N ALA A 285 -24.43 -12.20 -10.48
CA ALA A 285 -23.13 -12.58 -11.03
C ALA A 285 -22.79 -11.83 -12.31
N GLY A 286 -21.51 -11.54 -12.51
CA GLY A 286 -20.99 -10.93 -13.74
C GLY A 286 -21.50 -9.51 -13.98
N THR A 287 -22.01 -8.85 -12.94
CA THR A 287 -22.29 -7.42 -12.90
C THR A 287 -21.27 -6.77 -11.98
N SER A 288 -20.80 -5.57 -12.29
CA SER A 288 -19.73 -4.90 -11.55
C SER A 288 -20.18 -4.30 -10.21
N LEU A 289 -21.35 -4.68 -9.70
CA LEU A 289 -21.93 -4.14 -8.47
C LEU A 289 -20.98 -4.36 -7.29
N GLY A 290 -20.57 -3.24 -6.68
CA GLY A 290 -19.55 -3.17 -5.62
C GLY A 290 -18.16 -2.74 -6.09
N GLY A 291 -17.77 -3.02 -7.35
CA GLY A 291 -16.45 -2.68 -7.88
C GLY A 291 -15.52 -3.87 -8.17
N PRO A 292 -14.21 -3.63 -8.32
CA PRO A 292 -13.24 -4.59 -8.86
C PRO A 292 -12.82 -5.69 -7.88
N PHE A 293 -13.21 -5.60 -6.60
CA PHE A 293 -12.65 -6.39 -5.51
C PHE A 293 -13.58 -7.47 -4.94
N HIS A 294 -14.74 -7.68 -5.56
CA HIS A 294 -15.74 -8.60 -5.02
C HIS A 294 -15.65 -10.00 -5.61
N GLY A 295 -15.96 -10.99 -4.76
CA GLY A 295 -16.37 -12.31 -5.23
C GLY A 295 -17.73 -12.27 -5.92
N ASP A 296 -18.09 -13.35 -6.63
CA ASP A 296 -19.43 -13.50 -7.23
C ASP A 296 -20.52 -13.62 -6.16
N TYR A 297 -21.13 -12.51 -5.76
CA TYR A 297 -22.28 -12.44 -4.84
C TYR A 297 -23.62 -12.59 -5.59
N ASP A 298 -23.75 -13.65 -6.40
CA ASP A 298 -25.02 -13.97 -7.07
C ASP A 298 -25.92 -14.81 -6.18
N MET A 299 -26.79 -14.18 -5.40
CA MET A 299 -27.74 -14.90 -4.52
C MET A 299 -29.17 -14.94 -5.09
N ALA A 300 -29.41 -14.37 -6.27
CA ALA A 300 -30.69 -14.44 -6.99
C ALA A 300 -30.67 -15.53 -8.09
N GLY A 301 -29.48 -15.90 -8.57
CA GLY A 301 -29.24 -17.00 -9.49
C GLY A 301 -29.34 -16.58 -10.96
N PRO A 302 -28.75 -17.38 -11.87
CA PRO A 302 -28.63 -17.00 -13.28
C PRO A 302 -29.96 -17.01 -14.04
N GLU A 303 -31.04 -17.57 -13.46
CA GLU A 303 -32.35 -17.59 -14.09
C GLU A 303 -32.98 -16.20 -14.17
N LEU A 304 -32.80 -15.34 -13.16
CA LEU A 304 -33.29 -13.96 -13.21
C LEU A 304 -32.74 -13.22 -14.42
N GLN A 305 -31.41 -13.28 -14.62
CA GLN A 305 -30.76 -12.67 -15.77
C GLN A 305 -31.27 -13.26 -17.09
N ARG A 306 -31.46 -14.59 -17.17
CA ARG A 306 -32.00 -15.23 -18.38
C ARG A 306 -33.44 -14.81 -18.69
N ILE A 307 -34.29 -14.66 -17.67
CA ILE A 307 -35.69 -14.25 -17.85
C ILE A 307 -35.76 -12.78 -18.31
N LEU A 308 -34.93 -11.90 -17.73
CA LEU A 308 -34.89 -10.48 -18.07
C LEU A 308 -34.10 -10.16 -19.35
N ALA A 309 -33.35 -11.11 -19.92
CA ALA A 309 -32.48 -10.86 -21.08
C ALA A 309 -33.22 -10.38 -22.34
N ASP A 310 -34.50 -10.74 -22.46
CA ASP A 310 -35.39 -10.34 -23.56
C ASP A 310 -36.11 -9.00 -23.30
N TYR A 311 -35.89 -8.40 -22.12
CA TYR A 311 -36.55 -7.16 -21.67
C TYR A 311 -35.51 -6.06 -21.41
N PRO A 312 -34.94 -5.44 -22.47
CA PRO A 312 -33.92 -4.40 -22.30
C PRO A 312 -34.41 -3.14 -21.58
N GLN A 313 -35.73 -2.98 -21.43
CA GLN A 313 -36.34 -1.92 -20.63
C GLN A 313 -36.40 -2.22 -19.12
N ALA A 314 -36.03 -3.43 -18.70
CA ALA A 314 -35.98 -3.76 -17.29
C ALA A 314 -34.85 -2.98 -16.59
N VAL A 315 -35.17 -2.42 -15.43
CA VAL A 315 -34.25 -1.71 -14.53
C VAL A 315 -34.33 -2.39 -13.18
N LEU A 316 -33.30 -3.17 -12.86
CA LEU A 316 -33.24 -4.06 -11.71
C LEU A 316 -32.41 -3.45 -10.59
N GLY A 317 -33.03 -3.19 -9.43
CA GLY A 317 -32.35 -2.74 -8.22
C GLY A 317 -31.88 -3.91 -7.34
N SER A 318 -30.59 -3.93 -7.01
CA SER A 318 -29.95 -4.92 -6.13
C SER A 318 -29.76 -4.40 -4.70
N ALA A 319 -29.52 -5.30 -3.74
CA ALA A 319 -29.20 -4.97 -2.35
C ALA A 319 -28.42 -6.11 -1.65
N HIS A 320 -28.69 -6.39 -0.36
CA HIS A 320 -28.15 -7.49 0.47
C HIS A 320 -26.67 -7.35 0.82
N THR A 321 -25.85 -6.88 -0.10
CA THR A 321 -24.39 -6.82 0.04
C THR A 321 -23.92 -5.63 0.87
N HIS A 322 -24.79 -4.64 1.08
CA HIS A 322 -24.46 -3.36 1.67
C HIS A 322 -23.33 -2.63 0.93
N PHE A 323 -23.14 -2.93 -0.37
CA PHE A 323 -22.15 -2.25 -1.17
C PHE A 323 -22.52 -0.79 -1.41
N SER A 324 -21.48 0.03 -1.61
CA SER A 324 -21.66 1.46 -1.86
C SER A 324 -22.27 1.73 -3.24
N SER A 325 -23.12 2.75 -3.34
CA SER A 325 -23.54 3.32 -4.62
C SER A 325 -22.54 4.35 -5.18
N ASN A 326 -21.46 4.67 -4.45
CA ASN A 326 -20.45 5.63 -4.90
C ASN A 326 -19.74 5.19 -6.19
N PRO A 327 -19.27 3.92 -6.33
CA PRO A 327 -18.54 3.51 -7.52
C PRO A 327 -19.38 3.62 -8.79
N GLU A 328 -18.77 4.00 -9.90
CA GLU A 328 -19.41 4.01 -11.23
C GLU A 328 -19.70 2.59 -11.75
N THR A 329 -19.07 1.58 -11.15
CA THR A 329 -19.39 0.16 -11.36
C THR A 329 -20.70 -0.28 -10.70
N SER A 330 -21.31 0.54 -9.84
CA SER A 330 -22.59 0.26 -9.17
C SER A 330 -23.80 0.37 -10.10
N ILE A 331 -23.59 0.58 -11.40
CA ILE A 331 -24.56 0.38 -12.47
C ILE A 331 -23.92 -0.43 -13.61
N TYR A 332 -24.70 -1.32 -14.23
CA TYR A 332 -24.23 -2.11 -15.36
C TYR A 332 -25.33 -2.45 -16.36
N GLN A 333 -24.98 -2.46 -17.65
CA GLN A 333 -25.86 -2.79 -18.75
C GLN A 333 -25.22 -3.84 -19.67
N LYS A 334 -25.89 -4.99 -19.76
CA LYS A 334 -25.57 -6.05 -20.72
C LYS A 334 -26.78 -6.38 -21.58
N ASP A 335 -27.80 -6.96 -20.96
CA ASP A 335 -29.06 -7.29 -21.61
C ASP A 335 -30.22 -6.39 -21.14
N PHE A 336 -30.13 -5.89 -19.92
CA PHE A 336 -31.01 -4.95 -19.24
C PHE A 336 -30.15 -4.13 -18.25
N THR A 337 -30.77 -3.18 -17.52
CA THR A 337 -30.05 -2.33 -16.57
C THR A 337 -30.10 -2.93 -15.17
N VAL A 338 -28.94 -2.97 -14.50
CA VAL A 338 -28.79 -3.36 -13.11
C VAL A 338 -28.13 -2.23 -12.35
N TYR A 339 -28.61 -1.89 -11.16
CA TYR A 339 -27.98 -0.88 -10.30
C TYR A 339 -28.02 -1.29 -8.82
N GLU A 340 -27.05 -0.80 -8.05
CA GLU A 340 -26.98 -0.99 -6.60
C GLU A 340 -27.94 -0.02 -5.91
N ASN A 341 -28.85 -0.54 -5.10
CA ASN A 341 -29.79 0.31 -4.37
C ASN A 341 -29.18 0.91 -3.11
N ALA A 342 -28.04 0.35 -2.68
CA ALA A 342 -27.26 0.74 -1.52
C ALA A 342 -28.02 0.66 -0.20
N SER A 343 -27.30 0.74 0.91
CA SER A 343 -27.84 0.43 2.23
C SER A 343 -28.24 1.68 3.03
N MET A 344 -29.37 1.55 3.73
CA MET A 344 -29.80 2.47 4.78
C MET A 344 -29.33 2.07 6.18
N ASN A 345 -28.55 0.99 6.32
CA ASN A 345 -27.90 0.60 7.57
C ASN A 345 -26.42 0.99 7.63
N TYR A 346 -25.56 0.35 6.83
CA TYR A 346 -24.11 0.58 6.80
C TYR A 346 -23.53 0.21 5.43
N ILE A 347 -22.29 0.64 5.16
CA ILE A 347 -21.56 0.18 3.96
C ILE A 347 -20.56 -0.90 4.33
N TYR A 348 -20.58 -1.97 3.54
CA TYR A 348 -19.61 -3.04 3.56
C TYR A 348 -18.82 -3.05 2.25
N GLN A 349 -17.52 -3.29 2.31
CA GLN A 349 -16.70 -3.47 1.12
C GLN A 349 -15.60 -4.48 1.41
N ASP A 350 -15.70 -5.65 0.79
CA ASP A 350 -14.63 -6.65 0.85
C ASP A 350 -13.37 -6.16 0.10
N VAL A 351 -12.20 -6.56 0.60
CA VAL A 351 -10.90 -6.25 -0.02
C VAL A 351 -9.91 -7.38 0.15
N PRO A 352 -8.97 -7.51 -0.79
CA PRO A 352 -7.83 -8.38 -0.61
C PRO A 352 -6.96 -7.99 0.60
N GLY A 353 -6.15 -8.95 1.06
CA GLY A 353 -5.31 -8.80 2.24
C GLY A 353 -4.19 -7.75 2.13
N ASP A 354 -3.94 -7.16 0.97
CA ASP A 354 -2.95 -6.08 0.76
C ASP A 354 -3.53 -4.67 0.99
N PHE A 355 -4.82 -4.54 1.34
CA PHE A 355 -5.44 -3.27 1.70
C PHE A 355 -5.26 -2.90 3.18
N ILE A 356 -5.11 -1.60 3.44
CA ILE A 356 -5.40 -0.96 4.72
C ILE A 356 -6.90 -0.68 4.78
N GLY A 357 -7.59 -1.36 5.70
CA GLY A 357 -9.05 -1.26 5.84
C GLY A 357 -9.80 -2.35 5.07
N GLY A 358 -11.06 -2.04 4.71
CA GLY A 358 -12.04 -3.01 4.19
C GLY A 358 -12.92 -3.64 5.28
N GLY A 359 -13.90 -4.43 4.84
CA GLY A 359 -14.97 -4.97 5.68
C GLY A 359 -16.05 -3.92 5.96
N TYR A 360 -16.51 -3.82 7.20
CA TYR A 360 -17.44 -2.79 7.64
C TYR A 360 -16.75 -1.43 7.70
N PHE A 361 -17.34 -0.43 7.05
CA PHE A 361 -16.84 0.95 7.08
C PHE A 361 -17.43 1.64 8.30
N ASP A 362 -16.89 1.33 9.48
CA ASP A 362 -17.30 1.84 10.79
C ASP A 362 -16.99 3.35 10.97
N GLY A 363 -17.63 4.20 10.16
CA GLY A 363 -17.58 5.66 10.28
C GLY A 363 -16.62 6.37 9.31
N ASN A 364 -15.80 5.66 8.54
CA ASN A 364 -14.79 6.28 7.64
C ASN A 364 -15.43 7.02 6.45
N GLN A 365 -16.66 6.64 6.08
CA GLN A 365 -17.48 7.29 5.05
C GLN A 365 -18.81 7.82 5.61
N GLY A 366 -19.02 7.73 6.93
CA GLY A 366 -20.20 8.23 7.65
C GLY A 366 -19.85 9.41 8.57
N ASP A 367 -20.57 9.58 9.68
CA ASP A 367 -20.24 10.55 10.74
C ASP A 367 -19.54 9.83 11.91
N ALA A 368 -18.21 9.71 11.82
CA ALA A 368 -17.39 9.05 12.84
C ALA A 368 -17.54 9.68 14.23
N ALA A 369 -17.72 11.00 14.32
CA ALA A 369 -17.87 11.69 15.60
C ALA A 369 -19.18 11.30 16.31
N LYS A 370 -20.22 10.96 15.52
CA LYS A 370 -21.51 10.47 16.04
C LYS A 370 -21.62 8.95 16.04
N GLY A 371 -20.62 8.23 15.54
CA GLY A 371 -20.65 6.77 15.37
C GLY A 371 -21.74 6.30 14.39
N VAL A 372 -22.07 7.12 13.38
CA VAL A 372 -23.11 6.82 12.40
C VAL A 372 -22.45 6.40 11.08
N PRO A 373 -22.70 5.18 10.57
CA PRO A 373 -22.18 4.75 9.28
C PRO A 373 -22.82 5.52 8.11
N GLN A 374 -22.20 5.47 6.93
CA GLN A 374 -22.81 6.06 5.73
C GLN A 374 -24.11 5.32 5.39
N LYS A 375 -25.14 6.08 5.06
CA LYS A 375 -26.45 5.62 4.59
C LYS A 375 -26.76 6.31 3.27
N SER A 376 -27.36 5.59 2.34
CA SER A 376 -27.68 6.14 1.01
C SER A 376 -29.03 5.66 0.50
N ALA A 377 -29.61 6.46 -0.40
CA ALA A 377 -30.83 6.13 -1.12
C ALA A 377 -30.76 6.72 -2.53
N ASN A 378 -31.66 6.30 -3.41
CA ASN A 378 -31.72 6.76 -4.80
C ASN A 378 -32.99 7.56 -5.06
N PHE A 379 -32.83 8.69 -5.74
CA PHE A 379 -33.91 9.54 -6.25
C PHE A 379 -34.08 9.27 -7.75
N VAL A 380 -35.19 8.65 -8.12
CA VAL A 380 -35.42 8.20 -9.49
C VAL A 380 -36.51 9.04 -10.14
N THR A 381 -36.21 9.58 -11.32
CA THR A 381 -37.15 10.34 -12.15
C THR A 381 -37.30 9.62 -13.49
N VAL A 382 -38.52 9.20 -13.83
CA VAL A 382 -38.87 8.77 -15.19
C VAL A 382 -39.38 9.99 -15.95
N LEU A 383 -38.62 10.42 -16.95
CA LEU A 383 -38.93 11.60 -17.76
C LEU A 383 -40.07 11.32 -18.75
N GLU A 384 -40.75 12.37 -19.23
CA GLU A 384 -41.79 12.25 -20.26
C GLU A 384 -41.27 11.68 -21.60
N ASP A 385 -39.96 11.80 -21.86
CA ASP A 385 -39.33 11.21 -23.05
C ASP A 385 -39.07 9.70 -22.94
N GLY A 386 -39.35 9.10 -21.77
CA GLY A 386 -39.21 7.68 -21.47
C GLY A 386 -37.85 7.28 -20.87
N SER A 387 -36.90 8.20 -20.74
CA SER A 387 -35.62 7.94 -20.06
C SER A 387 -35.76 7.98 -18.53
N THR A 388 -34.92 7.21 -17.85
CA THR A 388 -34.87 7.14 -16.38
C THR A 388 -33.60 7.80 -15.87
N VAL A 389 -33.73 8.73 -14.93
CA VAL A 389 -32.60 9.39 -14.25
C VAL A 389 -32.53 8.90 -12.82
N ILE A 390 -31.42 8.28 -12.42
CA ILE A 390 -31.15 7.79 -11.08
C ILE A 390 -30.10 8.71 -10.45
N ARG A 391 -30.50 9.43 -9.40
CA ARG A 391 -29.64 10.35 -8.64
C ARG A 391 -29.36 9.73 -7.27
N ARG A 392 -28.10 9.41 -7.03
CA ARG A 392 -27.63 8.73 -5.81
C ARG A 392 -27.42 9.75 -4.69
N PHE A 393 -27.96 9.49 -3.51
CA PHE A 393 -27.95 10.44 -2.39
C PHE A 393 -27.27 9.85 -1.15
N ASP A 394 -26.30 10.59 -0.60
CA ASP A 394 -25.72 10.34 0.71
C ASP A 394 -26.64 10.95 1.77
N VAL A 395 -27.41 10.10 2.44
CA VAL A 395 -28.36 10.49 3.48
C VAL A 395 -27.66 11.05 4.72
N THR A 396 -26.44 10.60 4.98
CA THR A 396 -25.68 10.96 6.18
C THR A 396 -25.07 12.36 6.03
N HIS A 397 -24.45 12.64 4.89
CA HIS A 397 -23.80 13.92 4.59
C HIS A 397 -24.68 14.92 3.84
N LYS A 398 -25.86 14.50 3.38
CA LYS A 398 -26.84 15.33 2.66
C LYS A 398 -26.24 15.95 1.40
N ARG A 399 -25.79 15.09 0.49
CA ARG A 399 -25.23 15.48 -0.82
C ARG A 399 -25.51 14.45 -1.90
N TRP A 400 -25.41 14.87 -3.15
CA TRP A 400 -25.40 13.95 -4.28
C TRP A 400 -24.09 13.17 -4.38
N LEU A 401 -24.19 11.93 -4.86
CA LEU A 401 -23.07 11.00 -5.08
C LEU A 401 -22.87 10.80 -6.58
N GLY A 402 -21.68 11.15 -7.08
CA GLY A 402 -21.29 10.96 -8.48
C GLY A 402 -22.22 11.66 -9.49
N MET A 403 -22.01 11.37 -10.77
CA MET A 403 -22.89 11.88 -11.84
C MET A 403 -24.26 11.17 -11.80
N PRO A 404 -25.35 11.83 -12.22
CA PRO A 404 -26.64 11.16 -12.34
C PRO A 404 -26.57 10.07 -13.41
N TRP A 405 -27.09 8.89 -13.11
CA TRP A 405 -27.19 7.84 -14.12
C TRP A 405 -28.44 8.05 -14.97
N VAL A 406 -28.25 8.34 -16.25
CA VAL A 406 -29.32 8.45 -17.25
C VAL A 406 -29.41 7.15 -18.06
N VAL A 407 -30.55 6.47 -17.98
CA VAL A 407 -30.83 5.18 -18.61
C VAL A 407 -31.89 5.40 -19.70
N ASP A 408 -31.49 5.29 -20.97
CA ASP A 408 -32.38 5.39 -22.13
C ASP A 408 -32.71 3.99 -22.67
N THR A 409 -33.87 3.46 -22.27
CA THR A 409 -34.39 2.17 -22.74
C THR A 409 -35.22 2.30 -24.02
N THR A 410 -35.51 3.53 -24.49
CA THR A 410 -36.40 3.78 -25.64
C THR A 410 -35.83 3.26 -26.97
N LYS A 411 -34.53 2.99 -26.99
CA LYS A 411 -33.77 2.41 -28.11
C LYS A 411 -33.38 0.95 -27.87
N GLY A 412 -33.92 0.30 -26.84
CA GLY A 412 -33.49 -1.02 -26.38
C GLY A 412 -31.99 -1.03 -26.06
N LYS A 413 -31.30 -2.15 -26.34
CA LYS A 413 -29.85 -2.31 -26.06
C LYS A 413 -28.96 -1.28 -26.76
N ALA A 414 -29.41 -0.68 -27.87
CA ALA A 414 -28.64 0.37 -28.56
C ALA A 414 -28.53 1.67 -27.75
N GLY A 415 -29.43 1.89 -26.79
CA GLY A 415 -29.42 3.02 -25.87
C GLY A 415 -28.49 2.85 -24.67
N PHE A 416 -27.93 1.66 -24.44
CA PHE A 416 -27.11 1.39 -23.25
C PHE A 416 -25.82 2.21 -23.24
N THR A 417 -25.52 2.82 -22.10
CA THR A 417 -24.36 3.68 -21.84
C THR A 417 -23.40 3.07 -20.81
N TYR A 418 -23.90 2.27 -19.87
CA TYR A 418 -23.12 1.66 -18.78
C TYR A 418 -22.64 0.25 -19.15
N THR A 419 -21.95 0.15 -20.29
CA THR A 419 -21.44 -1.14 -20.80
C THR A 419 -19.92 -1.20 -20.66
N SER A 420 -19.35 -2.41 -20.64
CA SER A 420 -17.90 -2.62 -20.57
C SER A 420 -17.12 -1.90 -21.68
N ASP A 421 -17.75 -1.67 -22.85
CA ASP A 421 -17.13 -1.01 -24.00
C ASP A 421 -17.17 0.52 -23.90
N LYS A 422 -18.10 1.08 -23.11
CA LYS A 422 -18.39 2.52 -23.02
C LYS A 422 -17.93 3.19 -21.73
N ARG A 423 -17.46 2.41 -20.74
CA ARG A 423 -16.83 2.91 -19.51
C ARG A 423 -15.66 3.87 -19.76
N SER A 424 -15.32 4.74 -18.81
CA SER A 424 -14.13 5.59 -18.92
C SER A 424 -12.84 4.77 -19.10
N LYS A 425 -11.93 5.36 -19.88
CA LYS A 425 -10.57 4.84 -20.13
C LYS A 425 -9.52 5.88 -19.77
N ILE A 426 -9.94 6.98 -19.17
CA ILE A 426 -9.06 8.05 -18.71
C ILE A 426 -8.56 7.59 -17.34
N ALA A 427 -7.24 7.63 -17.16
CA ALA A 427 -6.66 7.28 -15.87
C ALA A 427 -6.68 8.49 -14.94
N PRO A 428 -6.74 8.29 -13.61
CA PRO A 428 -6.56 9.36 -12.65
C PRO A 428 -5.25 10.13 -12.87
N TRP A 429 -5.23 11.40 -12.48
CA TRP A 429 -4.09 12.29 -12.69
C TRP A 429 -3.81 13.23 -11.51
N TRP A 430 -2.62 13.83 -11.54
CA TRP A 430 -2.11 14.76 -10.53
C TRP A 430 -1.86 16.14 -11.15
N ASP A 431 -2.25 17.23 -10.47
CA ASP A 431 -2.03 18.59 -10.96
C ASP A 431 -0.63 19.15 -10.61
N SER A 432 -0.19 18.97 -9.36
CA SER A 432 1.13 19.41 -8.87
C SER A 432 1.49 18.81 -7.51
N ALA A 433 0.84 17.72 -7.12
CA ALA A 433 1.03 17.12 -5.81
C ALA A 433 2.43 16.50 -5.68
N ALA A 434 2.95 16.45 -4.47
CA ALA A 434 4.12 15.66 -4.12
C ALA A 434 3.78 14.87 -2.85
N VAL A 435 4.40 13.70 -2.68
CA VAL A 435 4.32 13.00 -1.39
C VAL A 435 5.03 13.84 -0.35
N THR A 436 4.39 14.03 0.80
CA THR A 436 4.95 14.72 1.96
C THR A 436 5.24 13.71 3.06
N ALA A 437 6.24 14.01 3.88
CA ALA A 437 6.53 13.26 5.11
C ALA A 437 6.63 14.25 6.28
N ARG A 438 6.06 13.85 7.41
CA ARG A 438 6.10 14.58 8.67
C ARG A 438 6.26 13.60 9.84
N ASP A 439 6.45 14.14 11.04
CA ASP A 439 6.57 13.34 12.27
C ASP A 439 7.61 12.22 12.13
N VAL A 440 8.70 12.55 11.44
CA VAL A 440 9.77 11.62 11.09
C VAL A 440 10.60 11.32 12.35
N THR A 441 10.71 10.05 12.69
CA THR A 441 11.55 9.55 13.78
C THR A 441 12.64 8.64 13.22
N GLU A 442 13.41 8.00 14.09
CA GLU A 442 14.41 7.02 13.66
C GLU A 442 13.77 5.77 13.02
N THR A 443 12.51 5.45 13.34
CA THR A 443 11.89 4.19 12.87
C THR A 443 10.49 4.36 12.29
N SER A 444 10.06 5.61 12.07
CA SER A 444 8.72 5.92 11.56
C SER A 444 8.64 7.25 10.82
N ALA A 445 7.60 7.40 10.01
CA ALA A 445 7.19 8.68 9.42
C ALA A 445 5.69 8.64 9.10
N THR A 446 5.04 9.80 9.11
CA THR A 446 3.68 9.94 8.55
C THR A 446 3.80 10.47 7.12
N ILE A 447 3.45 9.63 6.15
CA ILE A 447 3.40 10.02 4.73
C ILE A 447 2.02 10.60 4.41
N GLY A 448 1.96 11.58 3.51
CA GLY A 448 0.69 12.18 3.09
C GLY A 448 0.70 12.74 1.68
N PHE A 449 -0.46 12.72 1.02
CA PHE A 449 -0.67 13.26 -0.33
C PHE A 449 -2.12 13.73 -0.52
N GLU A 450 -2.29 14.69 -1.44
CA GLU A 450 -3.60 15.13 -1.91
C GLU A 450 -4.26 14.04 -2.74
N GLN A 451 -5.59 14.00 -2.79
CA GLN A 451 -6.29 13.04 -3.66
C GLN A 451 -6.00 13.31 -5.15
N ALA A 452 -5.82 12.24 -5.94
CA ALA A 452 -5.77 12.35 -7.38
C ALA A 452 -7.12 12.84 -7.93
N LYS A 453 -7.07 13.45 -9.12
CA LYS A 453 -8.25 13.83 -9.87
C LYS A 453 -8.61 12.73 -10.85
N ASP A 454 -9.88 12.64 -11.18
CA ASP A 454 -10.38 11.71 -12.18
C ASP A 454 -11.63 12.28 -12.87
N ASP A 455 -11.93 11.82 -14.08
CA ASP A 455 -13.17 12.20 -14.79
C ASP A 455 -14.40 11.48 -14.24
N GLU A 456 -14.15 10.42 -13.47
CA GLU A 456 -15.03 9.71 -12.55
C GLU A 456 -14.47 9.85 -11.12
N LEU A 457 -14.36 8.73 -10.40
CA LEU A 457 -13.97 8.65 -9.01
C LEU A 457 -12.76 7.72 -8.90
N VAL A 458 -11.63 8.23 -8.36
CA VAL A 458 -10.47 7.42 -7.90
C VAL A 458 -10.84 6.38 -6.84
N ASN A 459 -11.09 5.12 -7.17
CA ASN A 459 -11.42 4.06 -6.22
C ASN A 459 -10.40 3.88 -5.06
N TYR A 460 -9.12 3.74 -5.39
CA TYR A 460 -8.10 3.45 -4.38
C TYR A 460 -6.71 3.92 -4.82
N TYR A 461 -5.78 3.88 -3.87
CA TYR A 461 -4.37 4.15 -4.07
C TYR A 461 -3.55 2.90 -3.75
N GLU A 462 -2.50 2.66 -4.53
CA GLU A 462 -1.40 1.76 -4.20
C GLU A 462 -0.20 2.62 -3.78
N VAL A 463 0.29 2.43 -2.56
CA VAL A 463 1.45 3.12 -2.02
C VAL A 463 2.59 2.14 -1.94
N GLN A 464 3.64 2.40 -2.71
CA GLN A 464 4.87 1.61 -2.72
C GLN A 464 5.94 2.35 -1.93
N ILE A 465 6.61 1.64 -1.02
CA ILE A 465 7.75 2.12 -0.24
C ILE A 465 8.91 1.16 -0.48
N ALA A 466 10.03 1.71 -0.93
CA ALA A 466 11.25 0.97 -1.18
C ALA A 466 12.45 1.71 -0.58
N ASP A 467 13.55 1.00 -0.36
CA ASP A 467 14.83 1.63 -0.06
C ASP A 467 15.36 2.44 -1.26
N GLN A 468 16.52 3.07 -1.10
CA GLN A 468 17.17 3.83 -2.17
C GLN A 468 17.57 2.97 -3.38
N ALA A 469 17.85 1.68 -3.18
CA ALA A 469 18.17 0.74 -4.25
C ALA A 469 16.93 0.21 -4.99
N GLY A 470 15.72 0.57 -4.53
CA GLY A 470 14.46 0.12 -5.10
C GLY A 470 13.98 -1.22 -4.56
N ASN A 471 14.60 -1.75 -3.49
CA ASN A 471 14.17 -2.99 -2.88
C ASN A 471 12.91 -2.76 -2.00
N PRO A 472 11.94 -3.68 -2.03
CA PRO A 472 10.80 -3.67 -1.13
C PRO A 472 11.22 -3.69 0.35
N VAL A 473 10.67 -2.78 1.16
CA VAL A 473 10.98 -2.72 2.61
C VAL A 473 9.83 -3.25 3.45
N ALA A 474 10.13 -3.88 4.59
CA ALA A 474 9.13 -4.28 5.57
C ALA A 474 8.74 -3.08 6.43
N PHE A 475 7.45 -2.88 6.66
CA PHE A 475 6.94 -1.81 7.51
C PHE A 475 5.55 -2.16 8.03
N THR A 476 5.08 -1.38 8.99
CA THR A 476 3.69 -1.34 9.41
C THR A 476 3.05 -0.06 8.92
N ALA A 477 1.78 -0.12 8.53
CA ALA A 477 1.03 1.05 8.09
C ALA A 477 -0.34 1.13 8.77
N ASN A 478 -0.75 2.33 9.15
CA ASN A 478 -2.11 2.66 9.56
C ASN A 478 -2.57 3.95 8.88
N GLN A 479 -3.86 4.08 8.58
CA GLN A 479 -4.38 5.29 7.94
C GLN A 479 -4.61 6.41 8.96
N VAL A 480 -4.28 7.63 8.56
CA VAL A 480 -4.42 8.86 9.35
C VAL A 480 -5.37 9.83 8.65
N PRO A 481 -6.39 10.37 9.35
CA PRO A 481 -6.77 10.00 10.71
C PRO A 481 -7.30 8.56 10.79
N ASP A 482 -7.14 7.95 11.97
CA ASP A 482 -7.65 6.61 12.24
C ASP A 482 -9.13 6.68 12.63
N PHE A 483 -9.97 6.02 11.83
CA PHE A 483 -11.41 6.01 11.98
C PHE A 483 -11.83 4.63 12.51
N GLY A 484 -11.63 4.40 13.81
CA GLY A 484 -11.94 3.13 14.46
C GLY A 484 -10.82 2.53 15.29
N ALA A 485 -9.74 3.28 15.55
CA ALA A 485 -8.60 2.84 16.37
C ALA A 485 -8.02 1.50 15.87
N LYS A 486 -7.91 1.35 14.54
CA LYS A 486 -7.41 0.13 13.91
C LYS A 486 -5.92 -0.03 14.21
N LYS A 487 -5.51 -1.27 14.47
CA LYS A 487 -4.08 -1.58 14.65
C LYS A 487 -3.36 -1.46 13.33
N SER A 488 -2.11 -0.98 13.37
CA SER A 488 -1.22 -0.98 12.21
C SER A 488 -1.06 -2.40 11.66
N LYS A 489 -1.04 -2.51 10.33
CA LYS A 489 -0.91 -3.78 9.61
C LYS A 489 0.47 -3.86 8.97
N ALA A 490 1.07 -5.04 9.01
CA ALA A 490 2.39 -5.29 8.44
C ALA A 490 2.32 -5.53 6.93
N PHE A 491 3.25 -4.94 6.19
CA PHE A 491 3.39 -5.03 4.73
C PHE A 491 4.86 -5.12 4.34
N THR A 492 5.11 -5.55 3.11
CA THR A 492 6.44 -5.48 2.48
C THR A 492 6.30 -4.84 1.10
N GLY A 493 7.03 -3.76 0.86
CA GLY A 493 7.10 -3.05 -0.41
C GLY A 493 5.90 -2.18 -0.74
N SER A 494 4.67 -2.63 -0.49
CA SER A 494 3.49 -1.85 -0.83
C SER A 494 2.25 -2.21 -0.02
N PHE A 495 1.31 -1.28 0.02
CA PHE A 495 -0.05 -1.49 0.50
C PHE A 495 -1.05 -0.72 -0.36
N LYS A 496 -2.33 -1.09 -0.28
CA LYS A 496 -3.42 -0.36 -0.92
C LYS A 496 -4.32 0.31 0.10
N ALA A 497 -4.97 1.39 -0.28
CA ALA A 497 -5.94 2.07 0.56
C ALA A 497 -7.04 2.69 -0.30
N TYR A 498 -8.30 2.48 0.09
CA TYR A 498 -9.42 3.17 -0.57
C TYR A 498 -9.27 4.67 -0.49
N SER A 499 -9.68 5.37 -1.56
CA SER A 499 -9.65 6.82 -1.62
C SER A 499 -10.62 7.49 -0.67
N ARG A 500 -11.68 6.74 -0.28
CA ARG A 500 -12.75 7.17 0.63
C ARG A 500 -13.49 8.43 0.17
N PHE A 501 -13.30 8.81 -1.10
CA PHE A 501 -13.94 9.79 -1.98
C PHE A 501 -14.31 11.19 -1.50
N TYR A 502 -14.56 11.37 -0.21
CA TYR A 502 -15.17 12.57 0.30
C TYR A 502 -14.88 12.80 1.79
N MET A 503 -13.72 12.35 2.26
CA MET A 503 -13.25 12.62 3.62
C MET A 503 -13.12 14.13 3.87
N SER A 504 -13.23 14.53 5.13
CA SER A 504 -12.90 15.88 5.59
C SER A 504 -11.89 15.80 6.75
N PRO A 505 -10.63 16.29 6.58
CA PRO A 505 -10.07 16.88 5.37
C PRO A 505 -9.89 15.85 4.23
N ASN A 506 -9.94 16.33 2.98
CA ASN A 506 -9.90 15.49 1.79
C ASN A 506 -8.48 15.12 1.36
N THR A 507 -7.70 14.53 2.27
CA THR A 507 -6.29 14.17 2.07
C THR A 507 -6.04 12.73 2.50
N MET A 508 -5.06 12.07 1.90
CA MET A 508 -4.62 10.73 2.30
C MET A 508 -3.37 10.84 3.18
N GLY A 509 -3.42 10.23 4.37
CA GLY A 509 -2.28 10.17 5.30
C GLY A 509 -2.10 8.76 5.84
N PHE A 510 -0.85 8.35 6.07
CA PHE A 510 -0.50 7.03 6.61
C PHE A 510 0.67 7.11 7.57
N ASP A 511 0.49 6.57 8.77
CA ASP A 511 1.58 6.35 9.71
C ASP A 511 2.33 5.08 9.31
N ILE A 512 3.60 5.24 8.99
CA ILE A 512 4.51 4.16 8.61
C ILE A 512 5.49 3.94 9.75
N GLY A 513 5.61 2.72 10.26
CA GLY A 513 6.52 2.36 11.35
C GLY A 513 7.29 1.07 11.09
N GLY A 514 8.34 0.83 11.87
CA GLY A 514 9.22 -0.33 11.68
C GLY A 514 10.26 -0.12 10.58
N LEU A 515 10.57 1.15 10.27
CA LEU A 515 11.64 1.54 9.36
C LEU A 515 12.99 1.54 10.10
N ASP A 516 14.08 1.55 9.34
CA ASP A 516 15.44 1.66 9.85
C ASP A 516 15.87 3.11 10.01
N ALA A 517 16.74 3.36 10.98
CA ALA A 517 17.28 4.68 11.26
C ALA A 517 18.23 5.18 10.17
N ALA A 518 18.21 6.51 9.95
CA ALA A 518 19.09 7.23 9.05
C ALA A 518 19.03 6.80 7.57
N LYS A 519 17.95 6.14 7.15
CA LYS A 519 17.74 5.58 5.81
C LYS A 519 16.80 6.43 4.97
N THR A 520 17.09 6.51 3.67
CA THR A 520 16.29 7.20 2.66
C THR A 520 15.36 6.21 1.98
N TYR A 521 14.07 6.52 1.99
CA TYR A 521 13.02 5.73 1.37
C TYR A 521 12.43 6.47 0.17
N THR A 522 12.14 5.72 -0.89
CA THR A 522 11.36 6.18 -2.03
C THR A 522 9.90 5.79 -1.82
N VAL A 523 9.00 6.70 -2.19
CA VAL A 523 7.56 6.49 -2.14
C VAL A 523 6.96 6.74 -3.50
N ASN A 524 6.26 5.75 -4.06
CA ASN A 524 5.50 5.90 -5.30
C ASN A 524 4.03 5.63 -5.01
N VAL A 525 3.17 6.60 -5.30
CA VAL A 525 1.72 6.47 -5.14
C VAL A 525 1.05 6.39 -6.51
N PHE A 526 0.24 5.36 -6.70
CA PHE A 526 -0.57 5.17 -7.90
C PHE A 526 -2.04 5.25 -7.54
N ALA A 527 -2.78 6.08 -8.25
CA ALA A 527 -4.24 6.18 -8.15
C ALA A 527 -4.89 5.26 -9.17
N PHE A 528 -6.00 4.64 -8.78
CA PHE A 528 -6.80 3.77 -9.62
C PHE A 528 -8.26 4.16 -9.52
N ASP A 529 -8.94 4.25 -10.65
CA ASP A 529 -10.39 4.43 -10.71
C ASP A 529 -11.14 3.09 -10.54
N ASP A 530 -12.48 3.13 -10.58
CA ASP A 530 -13.34 1.95 -10.47
C ASP A 530 -13.11 0.93 -11.59
N PHE A 531 -12.59 1.39 -12.73
CA PHE A 531 -12.34 0.64 -13.93
C PHE A 531 -10.90 0.14 -14.07
N GLN A 532 -10.08 0.32 -13.03
CA GLN A 532 -8.68 -0.10 -12.94
C GLN A 532 -7.75 0.64 -13.92
N ASN A 533 -8.15 1.81 -14.41
CA ASN A 533 -7.22 2.70 -15.09
C ASN A 533 -6.24 3.25 -14.05
N LYS A 534 -4.94 3.12 -14.34
CA LYS A 534 -3.85 3.42 -13.40
C LYS A 534 -3.18 4.74 -13.76
N SER A 535 -3.02 5.64 -12.78
CA SER A 535 -2.32 6.91 -12.94
C SER A 535 -0.82 6.73 -13.22
N GLU A 536 -0.17 7.80 -13.70
CA GLU A 536 1.28 7.93 -13.51
C GLU A 536 1.62 8.01 -12.01
N ALA A 537 2.84 7.61 -11.64
CA ALA A 537 3.29 7.60 -10.25
C ALA A 537 3.44 9.03 -9.70
N LEU A 538 2.85 9.28 -8.52
CA LEU A 538 3.26 10.39 -7.68
C LEU A 538 4.47 9.95 -6.85
N ALA A 539 5.65 10.41 -7.25
CA ALA A 539 6.90 10.06 -6.59
C ALA A 539 7.25 11.05 -5.47
N GLY A 540 7.88 10.55 -4.42
CA GLY A 540 8.55 11.34 -3.40
C GLY A 540 9.58 10.53 -2.64
N THR A 541 10.31 11.20 -1.76
CA THR A 541 11.31 10.57 -0.89
C THR A 541 11.22 11.16 0.51
N PHE A 542 11.63 10.38 1.51
CA PHE A 542 11.86 10.88 2.87
C PHE A 542 13.00 10.10 3.50
N ARG A 543 13.64 10.69 4.51
CA ARG A 543 14.75 10.06 5.24
C ARG A 543 14.41 9.99 6.71
N THR A 544 14.52 8.82 7.33
CA THR A 544 14.34 8.65 8.79
C THR A 544 15.43 9.38 9.57
N ALA A 545 15.12 9.75 10.81
CA ALA A 545 16.09 10.38 11.71
C ALA A 545 17.15 9.37 12.18
N GLY A 546 18.18 9.85 12.88
CA GLY A 546 19.25 9.02 13.44
C GLY A 546 20.60 9.25 12.74
N THR A 547 21.61 8.46 13.15
CA THR A 547 22.98 8.53 12.61
C THR A 547 23.29 7.26 11.84
N LEU A 548 23.96 7.38 10.70
CA LEU A 548 24.46 6.23 9.95
C LEU A 548 25.61 5.59 10.74
N VAL A 549 25.64 4.26 10.84
CA VAL A 549 26.74 3.50 11.45
C VAL A 549 27.37 2.63 10.37
N PHE A 550 28.66 2.81 10.12
CA PHE A 550 29.39 1.97 9.17
C PHE A 550 29.50 0.56 9.78
N PRO A 551 29.07 -0.51 9.07
CA PRO A 551 29.04 -1.86 9.62
C PRO A 551 30.46 -2.38 9.87
N ASP A 552 30.63 -3.30 10.82
CA ASP A 552 31.88 -4.04 10.98
C ASP A 552 31.96 -5.21 9.98
N PHE A 553 33.19 -5.58 9.61
CA PHE A 553 33.44 -6.78 8.79
C PHE A 553 33.88 -7.92 9.71
N PRO A 554 33.35 -9.16 9.55
CA PRO A 554 33.68 -10.30 10.42
C PRO A 554 35.19 -10.57 10.50
N GLU A 555 35.70 -10.96 11.66
CA GLU A 555 37.10 -11.39 11.80
C GLU A 555 37.32 -12.76 11.13
N ALA A 556 38.54 -13.01 10.62
CA ALA A 556 38.88 -14.28 9.98
C ALA A 556 38.73 -15.45 10.97
N GLY A 557 38.10 -16.55 10.52
CA GLY A 557 37.91 -17.75 11.32
C GLY A 557 39.21 -18.51 11.63
N ALA A 558 39.12 -19.52 12.50
CA ALA A 558 40.23 -20.45 12.73
C ALA A 558 40.55 -21.24 11.45
N GLU A 559 41.81 -21.63 11.24
CA GLU A 559 42.22 -22.41 10.07
C GLU A 559 41.57 -23.80 10.11
N ALA A 560 40.99 -24.21 8.97
CA ALA A 560 40.38 -25.53 8.85
C ALA A 560 41.43 -26.64 9.07
N PRO A 561 41.10 -27.72 9.81
CA PRO A 561 41.99 -28.84 10.04
C PRO A 561 42.30 -29.59 8.73
N GLY A 562 43.57 -29.93 8.50
CA GLY A 562 43.99 -30.84 7.43
C GLY A 562 44.16 -32.29 7.90
N GLY A 563 44.70 -33.15 7.04
CA GLY A 563 45.11 -34.52 7.40
C GLY A 563 44.06 -35.60 7.17
N GLU A 564 42.98 -35.27 6.46
CA GLU A 564 41.90 -36.18 6.09
C GLU A 564 42.41 -37.39 5.31
N PHE A 565 41.96 -38.60 5.67
CA PHE A 565 42.33 -39.83 4.98
C PHE A 565 41.53 -40.04 3.69
N LEU A 566 40.33 -39.45 3.62
CA LEU A 566 39.47 -39.39 2.44
C LEU A 566 39.16 -37.92 2.14
N ASN A 567 39.35 -37.50 0.90
CA ASN A 567 38.91 -36.18 0.41
C ASN A 567 38.35 -36.32 -1.00
N LEU A 568 37.03 -36.23 -1.14
CA LEU A 568 36.32 -36.26 -2.42
C LEU A 568 35.67 -34.90 -2.65
N ALA A 569 36.33 -34.06 -3.46
CA ALA A 569 35.83 -32.73 -3.82
C ALA A 569 34.69 -32.77 -4.86
N PHE A 570 34.49 -33.90 -5.56
CA PHE A 570 33.43 -34.09 -6.57
C PHE A 570 33.46 -33.15 -7.80
N GLU A 571 34.62 -32.58 -8.10
CA GLU A 571 34.88 -31.69 -9.25
C GLU A 571 34.90 -32.41 -10.62
N GLY A 572 33.75 -32.99 -10.98
CA GLY A 572 33.54 -33.71 -12.25
C GLY A 572 34.05 -35.16 -12.23
N ASP A 573 34.65 -35.62 -11.13
CA ASP A 573 35.05 -36.99 -10.91
C ASP A 573 34.92 -37.46 -9.44
N LEU A 574 35.27 -38.72 -9.17
CA LEU A 574 35.30 -39.31 -7.81
C LEU A 574 36.75 -39.50 -7.32
N SER A 575 37.66 -38.59 -7.69
CA SER A 575 39.06 -38.70 -7.29
C SER A 575 39.24 -38.42 -5.80
N ASP A 576 39.93 -39.33 -5.11
CA ASP A 576 40.28 -39.19 -3.70
C ASP A 576 41.64 -38.50 -3.58
N ALA A 577 41.66 -37.34 -2.94
CA ALA A 577 42.85 -36.56 -2.63
C ALA A 577 43.35 -36.78 -1.19
N GLY A 578 42.66 -37.60 -0.40
CA GLY A 578 42.99 -37.87 1.00
C GLY A 578 44.31 -38.63 1.16
N THR A 579 44.84 -38.60 2.37
CA THR A 579 46.17 -39.19 2.68
C THR A 579 46.23 -40.71 2.42
N ALA A 580 45.10 -41.43 2.47
CA ALA A 580 45.02 -42.87 2.22
C ALA A 580 44.75 -43.25 0.74
N ALA A 581 44.50 -42.27 -0.15
CA ALA A 581 44.05 -42.51 -1.53
C ALA A 581 44.96 -43.45 -2.35
N LYS A 582 46.27 -43.48 -2.06
CA LYS A 582 47.26 -44.29 -2.81
C LYS A 582 47.04 -45.80 -2.70
N VAL A 583 46.49 -46.27 -1.58
CA VAL A 583 46.31 -47.70 -1.29
C VAL A 583 44.84 -48.11 -1.22
N ALA A 584 43.94 -47.12 -1.20
CA ALA A 584 42.51 -47.36 -1.10
C ALA A 584 41.88 -47.80 -2.44
N PRO A 585 40.77 -48.55 -2.41
CA PRO A 585 39.96 -48.77 -3.59
C PRO A 585 39.44 -47.45 -4.17
N LYS A 586 39.34 -47.39 -5.50
CA LYS A 586 38.71 -46.26 -6.19
C LYS A 586 37.21 -46.26 -5.94
N ALA A 587 36.66 -45.08 -5.62
CA ALA A 587 35.22 -44.89 -5.54
C ALA A 587 34.56 -45.21 -6.89
N ALA A 588 33.43 -45.90 -6.87
CA ALA A 588 32.76 -46.39 -8.06
C ALA A 588 31.28 -45.96 -8.09
N PRO A 589 30.81 -45.31 -9.17
CA PRO A 589 29.39 -44.98 -9.32
C PRO A 589 28.59 -46.21 -9.71
N VAL A 590 27.38 -46.34 -9.16
CA VAL A 590 26.40 -47.37 -9.51
C VAL A 590 25.08 -46.68 -9.83
N GLY A 591 24.43 -47.06 -10.93
CA GLY A 591 23.15 -46.49 -11.36
C GLY A 591 23.28 -45.06 -11.87
N SER A 592 22.36 -44.18 -11.46
CA SER A 592 22.30 -42.79 -11.92
C SER A 592 23.19 -41.89 -11.05
N VAL A 593 24.45 -41.73 -11.45
CA VAL A 593 25.41 -40.79 -10.85
C VAL A 593 25.88 -39.81 -11.92
N SER A 594 25.83 -38.51 -11.62
CA SER A 594 26.21 -37.43 -12.53
C SER A 594 26.81 -36.25 -11.76
N TYR A 595 27.24 -35.19 -12.44
CA TYR A 595 27.80 -33.99 -11.82
C TYR A 595 26.98 -32.77 -12.18
N VAL A 596 26.76 -31.90 -11.21
CA VAL A 596 25.95 -30.68 -11.31
C VAL A 596 26.71 -29.51 -10.71
N PRO A 597 26.41 -28.26 -11.10
CA PRO A 597 26.98 -27.12 -10.37
C PRO A 597 26.67 -27.23 -8.88
N ALA A 598 27.65 -26.97 -8.03
CA ALA A 598 27.47 -27.06 -6.58
C ALA A 598 26.46 -26.04 -6.04
N ASP A 599 26.15 -24.95 -6.77
CA ASP A 599 25.10 -23.94 -6.52
C ASP A 599 24.82 -23.52 -5.06
N ARG A 600 25.80 -23.71 -4.16
CA ARG A 600 25.87 -23.24 -2.78
C ARG A 600 26.67 -21.94 -2.71
N ASN A 601 26.36 -21.08 -1.74
CA ASN A 601 27.09 -19.83 -1.54
C ASN A 601 28.59 -20.10 -1.34
N GLY A 602 29.45 -19.24 -1.92
CA GLY A 602 30.91 -19.35 -1.78
C GLY A 602 31.59 -20.43 -2.64
N ALA A 603 30.86 -21.38 -3.22
CA ALA A 603 31.45 -22.47 -4.00
C ALA A 603 31.47 -22.20 -5.50
N ALA A 604 32.63 -22.43 -6.13
CA ALA A 604 32.77 -22.58 -7.57
C ALA A 604 33.18 -24.02 -7.88
N GLY A 605 32.38 -24.75 -8.66
CA GLY A 605 32.70 -26.15 -8.96
C GLY A 605 31.50 -27.03 -9.25
N GLN A 606 31.71 -28.34 -9.11
CA GLN A 606 30.69 -29.36 -9.33
C GLN A 606 30.48 -30.22 -8.08
N ALA A 607 29.23 -30.58 -7.82
CA ALA A 607 28.83 -31.58 -6.85
C ALA A 607 28.47 -32.89 -7.55
N VAL A 608 28.60 -34.02 -6.85
CA VAL A 608 28.08 -35.30 -7.31
C VAL A 608 26.58 -35.38 -7.05
N ARG A 609 25.80 -35.72 -8.08
CA ARG A 609 24.36 -36.00 -7.99
C ARG A 609 24.11 -37.50 -8.00
N ILE A 610 23.41 -37.96 -6.97
CA ILE A 610 22.90 -39.33 -6.84
C ILE A 610 21.40 -39.33 -7.12
N GLY A 611 20.98 -40.13 -8.11
CA GLY A 611 19.56 -40.29 -8.45
C GLY A 611 18.77 -40.96 -7.32
N ALA A 612 17.45 -40.76 -7.31
CA ALA A 612 16.59 -41.29 -6.26
C ALA A 612 16.50 -42.84 -6.27
N GLY A 613 16.30 -43.42 -5.08
CA GLY A 613 16.05 -44.84 -4.87
C GLY A 613 17.32 -45.69 -4.76
N ALA A 614 17.19 -46.92 -4.25
CA ALA A 614 18.31 -47.78 -3.87
C ALA A 614 19.20 -48.29 -5.05
N GLY A 615 18.80 -48.00 -6.29
CA GLY A 615 19.54 -48.40 -7.49
C GLY A 615 20.68 -47.46 -7.87
N SER A 616 20.78 -46.28 -7.24
CA SER A 616 21.81 -45.28 -7.55
C SER A 616 22.61 -44.95 -6.29
N TYR A 617 23.93 -45.07 -6.34
CA TYR A 617 24.83 -44.78 -5.20
C TYR A 617 26.29 -44.68 -5.65
N VAL A 618 27.16 -44.17 -4.78
CA VAL A 618 28.62 -44.28 -4.93
C VAL A 618 29.15 -45.27 -3.89
N ASP A 619 29.93 -46.26 -4.33
CA ASP A 619 30.61 -47.23 -3.48
C ASP A 619 32.06 -46.77 -3.22
N LEU A 620 32.40 -46.47 -1.97
CA LEU A 620 33.74 -46.03 -1.57
C LEU A 620 34.72 -47.20 -1.38
N GLY A 621 34.25 -48.43 -1.59
CA GLY A 621 35.02 -49.65 -1.46
C GLY A 621 35.24 -50.11 -0.02
N SER A 622 35.92 -51.25 0.12
CA SER A 622 36.32 -51.80 1.41
C SER A 622 37.65 -51.16 1.84
N ARG A 623 37.61 -50.40 2.94
CA ARG A 623 38.75 -49.64 3.47
C ARG A 623 38.95 -49.99 4.96
N PRO A 624 40.19 -50.21 5.43
CA PRO A 624 40.47 -50.45 6.85
C PRO A 624 40.09 -49.25 7.74
N GLU A 625 40.03 -48.04 7.17
CA GLU A 625 39.60 -46.81 7.84
C GLU A 625 38.10 -46.82 8.16
N PHE A 626 37.28 -47.56 7.39
CA PHE A 626 35.84 -47.71 7.67
C PHE A 626 35.52 -48.83 8.66
N ASP A 627 36.52 -49.66 9.01
CA ASP A 627 36.39 -50.69 10.02
C ASP A 627 36.75 -50.12 11.40
N LEU A 628 35.78 -49.48 12.04
CA LEU A 628 36.00 -48.72 13.27
C LEU A 628 36.25 -49.58 14.53
N GLY A 629 35.94 -50.89 14.47
CA GLY A 629 36.15 -51.79 15.59
C GLY A 629 35.56 -51.27 16.91
N THR A 630 36.30 -51.49 18.01
CA THR A 630 35.91 -51.04 19.36
C THR A 630 36.61 -49.75 19.79
N ASP A 631 37.59 -49.27 19.03
CA ASP A 631 38.63 -48.36 19.51
C ASP A 631 39.05 -47.27 18.50
N LYS A 632 38.48 -47.24 17.29
CA LYS A 632 38.79 -46.18 16.33
C LYS A 632 37.77 -45.06 16.36
N ASP A 633 38.29 -43.86 16.20
CA ASP A 633 37.52 -42.63 16.01
C ASP A 633 37.19 -42.42 14.53
N LEU A 634 36.26 -41.51 14.29
CA LEU A 634 35.91 -41.05 12.95
C LEU A 634 35.35 -39.64 13.02
N THR A 635 35.78 -38.79 12.09
CA THR A 635 35.00 -37.62 11.69
C THR A 635 34.64 -37.72 10.23
N MET A 636 33.40 -37.37 9.88
CA MET A 636 32.91 -37.30 8.51
C MET A 636 32.21 -35.98 8.30
N THR A 637 32.60 -35.22 7.28
CA THR A 637 31.96 -33.95 6.91
C THR A 637 31.66 -33.91 5.43
N PHE A 638 30.57 -33.26 5.05
CA PHE A 638 30.23 -33.01 3.64
C PHE A 638 29.19 -31.89 3.54
N TRP A 639 29.18 -31.22 2.39
CA TRP A 639 28.04 -30.40 1.97
C TRP A 639 27.03 -31.31 1.28
N THR A 640 25.73 -31.16 1.59
CA THR A 640 24.69 -31.90 0.87
C THR A 640 23.40 -31.10 0.68
N LYS A 641 22.73 -31.38 -0.45
CA LYS A 641 21.38 -30.96 -0.76
C LYS A 641 20.53 -32.20 -1.06
N VAL A 642 19.63 -32.57 -0.17
CA VAL A 642 18.75 -33.74 -0.37
C VAL A 642 17.62 -33.38 -1.33
N THR A 643 17.58 -34.04 -2.49
CA THR A 643 16.63 -33.74 -3.59
C THR A 643 15.40 -34.65 -3.58
N ASN A 644 15.52 -35.86 -3.05
CA ASN A 644 14.41 -36.80 -2.95
C ASN A 644 14.58 -37.71 -1.73
N VAL A 645 13.54 -37.78 -0.90
CA VAL A 645 13.51 -38.58 0.32
C VAL A 645 12.30 -39.51 0.33
N GLY A 646 12.53 -40.78 0.71
CA GLY A 646 11.48 -41.75 1.00
C GLY A 646 11.90 -42.65 2.17
N GLY A 647 11.14 -42.62 3.28
CA GLY A 647 11.48 -43.36 4.49
C GLY A 647 12.87 -43.01 5.03
N TYR A 648 13.66 -44.02 5.40
CA TYR A 648 15.00 -43.88 5.98
C TYR A 648 16.12 -43.97 4.91
N GLY A 649 15.94 -43.32 3.75
CA GLY A 649 16.94 -43.34 2.69
C GLY A 649 18.29 -42.80 3.18
N ALA A 650 19.34 -43.61 3.10
CA ALA A 650 20.62 -43.27 3.71
C ALA A 650 21.44 -42.29 2.86
N ILE A 651 21.85 -41.17 3.45
CA ILE A 651 22.75 -40.18 2.84
C ILE A 651 24.14 -40.80 2.69
N ILE A 652 24.65 -41.39 3.76
CA ILE A 652 25.91 -42.14 3.76
C ILE A 652 25.88 -43.21 4.87
N SER A 653 26.34 -44.42 4.56
CA SER A 653 26.16 -45.58 5.44
C SER A 653 27.10 -46.74 5.13
N ASN A 654 27.60 -47.41 6.17
CA ASN A 654 28.21 -48.73 6.07
C ASN A 654 27.41 -49.78 6.86
N LYS A 655 26.12 -49.51 7.12
CA LYS A 655 25.24 -50.32 7.96
C LYS A 655 24.13 -50.93 7.13
N ASN A 656 23.70 -52.15 7.47
CA ASN A 656 22.42 -52.67 7.00
C ASN A 656 21.31 -52.03 7.85
N TRP A 657 20.52 -51.12 7.28
CA TRP A 657 19.58 -50.30 8.06
C TRP A 657 18.38 -51.08 8.65
N SER A 658 18.12 -52.33 8.24
CA SER A 658 16.91 -53.06 8.66
C SER A 658 16.65 -53.11 10.17
N ASN A 659 17.63 -52.79 11.02
CA ASN A 659 17.39 -52.33 12.38
C ASN A 659 18.48 -51.33 12.86
N TYR A 660 18.12 -50.46 13.81
CA TYR A 660 18.98 -49.39 14.32
C TYR A 660 20.19 -49.87 15.13
N TYR A 661 20.13 -51.06 15.74
CA TYR A 661 21.23 -51.62 16.53
C TYR A 661 22.23 -52.45 15.69
N ARG A 662 22.01 -52.60 14.39
CA ARG A 662 22.92 -53.36 13.53
C ARG A 662 24.31 -52.73 13.47
N SER A 663 25.31 -53.58 13.26
CA SER A 663 26.72 -53.16 13.20
C SER A 663 26.96 -52.08 12.14
N GLY A 664 27.70 -51.04 12.52
CA GLY A 664 28.08 -49.92 11.64
C GLY A 664 27.31 -48.63 11.90
N LEU A 665 27.51 -47.67 10.99
CA LEU A 665 26.98 -46.31 11.05
C LEU A 665 26.05 -45.99 9.89
N ASN A 666 25.06 -45.13 10.14
CA ASN A 666 24.10 -44.68 9.14
C ASN A 666 23.68 -43.23 9.40
N VAL A 667 23.74 -42.40 8.37
CA VAL A 667 23.19 -41.04 8.35
C VAL A 667 21.99 -41.01 7.41
N ALA A 668 20.83 -40.59 7.92
CA ALA A 668 19.57 -40.57 7.19
C ALA A 668 18.59 -39.53 7.75
N PRO A 669 17.49 -39.21 7.06
CA PRO A 669 16.31 -38.60 7.67
C PRO A 669 15.58 -39.58 8.58
N GLN A 670 14.97 -39.08 9.66
CA GLN A 670 14.08 -39.87 10.50
C GLN A 670 12.74 -40.10 9.79
N GLY A 671 12.52 -41.29 9.22
CA GLY A 671 11.25 -41.64 8.59
C GLY A 671 10.83 -40.72 7.43
N GLY A 672 11.78 -40.02 6.82
CA GLY A 672 11.57 -39.06 5.75
C GLY A 672 11.43 -37.60 6.19
N ASP A 673 11.46 -37.33 7.49
CA ASP A 673 11.47 -35.98 8.05
C ASP A 673 12.85 -35.33 7.88
N THR A 674 12.93 -34.32 7.03
CA THR A 674 14.14 -33.55 6.75
C THR A 674 14.35 -32.38 7.72
N GLY A 675 13.50 -32.22 8.74
CA GLY A 675 13.80 -31.44 9.94
C GLY A 675 14.57 -32.22 11.00
N LYS A 676 14.93 -33.48 10.71
CA LYS A 676 15.66 -34.36 11.62
C LYS A 676 16.81 -35.06 10.91
N LEU A 677 17.99 -34.95 11.50
CA LEU A 677 19.21 -35.60 11.00
C LEU A 677 19.55 -36.77 11.90
N GLU A 678 19.28 -37.98 11.42
CA GLU A 678 19.43 -39.22 12.16
C GLU A 678 20.80 -39.85 11.90
N PHE A 679 21.66 -39.79 12.92
CA PHE A 679 22.94 -40.47 12.97
C PHE A 679 22.84 -41.67 13.92
N THR A 680 22.99 -42.88 13.39
CA THR A 680 22.88 -44.11 14.19
C THR A 680 24.14 -44.93 14.15
N LEU A 681 24.45 -45.55 15.29
CA LEU A 681 25.59 -46.45 15.50
C LEU A 681 25.09 -47.73 16.16
N GLY A 682 25.66 -48.88 15.83
CA GLY A 682 25.31 -50.14 16.49
C GLY A 682 26.36 -51.23 16.34
N ASP A 683 26.21 -52.31 17.10
CA ASP A 683 27.15 -53.44 17.22
C ASP A 683 26.48 -54.83 17.05
N ASP A 684 25.28 -54.86 16.45
CA ASP A 684 24.34 -56.00 16.37
C ASP A 684 23.67 -56.43 17.69
N LYS A 685 23.98 -55.76 18.82
CA LYS A 685 23.36 -56.02 20.14
C LYS A 685 22.77 -54.76 20.77
N ASN A 686 23.45 -53.64 20.64
CA ASN A 686 23.16 -52.32 21.17
C ASN A 686 23.18 -51.31 20.03
N GLY A 687 22.41 -50.23 20.16
CA GLY A 687 22.38 -49.14 19.18
C GLY A 687 22.10 -47.80 19.84
N VAL A 688 22.65 -46.75 19.25
CA VAL A 688 22.52 -45.37 19.72
C VAL A 688 22.05 -44.48 18.59
N TYR A 689 21.21 -43.51 18.93
CA TYR A 689 20.80 -42.40 18.08
C TYR A 689 21.46 -41.12 18.58
N ALA A 690 22.37 -40.57 17.78
CA ALA A 690 22.86 -39.21 17.92
C ALA A 690 22.03 -38.26 17.03
N THR A 691 20.71 -38.44 17.02
CA THR A 691 19.76 -37.70 16.17
C THR A 691 19.51 -36.29 16.70
N GLY A 692 19.61 -35.30 15.81
CA GLY A 692 19.35 -33.88 16.09
C GLY A 692 18.17 -33.30 15.30
N ASP A 693 17.44 -32.36 15.91
CA ASP A 693 16.47 -31.50 15.21
C ASP A 693 17.23 -30.36 14.51
N VAL A 694 16.97 -30.15 13.22
CA VAL A 694 17.75 -29.26 12.35
C VAL A 694 16.85 -28.45 11.42
N THR A 695 17.40 -27.41 10.81
CA THR A 695 16.77 -26.71 9.68
C THR A 695 16.47 -27.71 8.56
N ASN A 696 15.33 -27.53 7.89
CA ASN A 696 14.90 -28.43 6.82
C ASN A 696 15.92 -28.44 5.66
N TYR A 697 16.65 -29.54 5.51
CA TYR A 697 17.73 -29.69 4.51
C TYR A 697 17.25 -30.21 3.14
N LYS A 698 15.93 -30.26 2.90
CA LYS A 698 15.40 -30.64 1.58
C LYS A 698 15.55 -29.49 0.59
N ASN A 699 16.15 -29.78 -0.57
CA ASN A 699 16.41 -28.83 -1.65
C ASN A 699 17.23 -27.59 -1.23
N SER A 700 17.93 -27.65 -0.09
CA SER A 700 18.82 -26.60 0.41
C SER A 700 20.16 -27.22 0.78
N TRP A 701 21.26 -26.51 0.52
CA TRP A 701 22.61 -26.95 0.87
C TRP A 701 22.88 -26.72 2.36
N HIS A 702 23.48 -27.72 3.00
CA HIS A 702 23.94 -27.64 4.37
C HIS A 702 25.26 -28.38 4.55
N HIS A 703 26.09 -27.89 5.47
CA HIS A 703 27.29 -28.60 5.91
C HIS A 703 26.93 -29.52 7.07
N MET A 704 27.11 -30.82 6.88
CA MET A 704 26.82 -31.82 7.90
C MET A 704 28.13 -32.43 8.37
N ALA A 705 28.31 -32.56 9.68
CA ALA A 705 29.45 -33.24 10.27
C ALA A 705 29.03 -34.21 11.37
N PHE A 706 29.72 -35.34 11.45
CA PHE A 706 29.46 -36.41 12.42
C PHE A 706 30.77 -36.91 13.00
N THR A 707 30.81 -37.06 14.33
CA THR A 707 31.99 -37.58 15.03
C THR A 707 31.67 -38.84 15.82
N VAL A 708 32.64 -39.75 15.88
CA VAL A 708 32.71 -40.89 16.78
C VAL A 708 34.00 -40.74 17.56
N ASP A 709 33.87 -40.58 18.88
CA ASP A 709 34.98 -40.36 19.80
C ASP A 709 34.97 -41.50 20.83
N ARG A 710 35.92 -42.43 20.68
CA ARG A 710 36.12 -43.58 21.57
C ARG A 710 36.87 -43.22 22.84
N GLU A 711 37.60 -42.12 22.87
CA GLU A 711 38.25 -41.62 24.09
C GLU A 711 37.20 -41.06 25.05
N ARG A 712 36.28 -40.24 24.55
CA ARG A 712 35.16 -39.66 25.31
C ARG A 712 33.93 -40.56 25.37
N ASN A 713 33.89 -41.64 24.58
CA ASN A 713 32.73 -42.50 24.39
C ASN A 713 31.47 -41.71 23.98
N THR A 714 31.62 -40.81 23.02
CA THR A 714 30.53 -39.98 22.48
C THR A 714 30.42 -40.07 20.96
N ALA A 715 29.21 -39.91 20.45
CA ALA A 715 28.94 -39.62 19.05
C ALA A 715 28.18 -38.31 18.93
N SER A 716 28.61 -37.44 18.00
CA SER A 716 28.04 -36.10 17.86
C SER A 716 27.63 -35.80 16.42
N THR A 717 26.59 -34.98 16.29
CA THR A 717 26.01 -34.51 15.03
C THR A 717 26.05 -32.98 15.00
N TYR A 718 26.53 -32.43 13.90
CA TYR A 718 26.67 -31.01 13.66
C TYR A 718 25.96 -30.62 12.36
N MET A 719 25.41 -29.40 12.33
CA MET A 719 24.82 -28.78 11.15
C MET A 719 25.33 -27.36 11.05
N ASP A 720 25.83 -26.97 9.88
CA ASP A 720 26.32 -25.62 9.57
C ASP A 720 27.33 -25.11 10.63
N GLY A 721 28.29 -25.98 10.99
CA GLY A 721 29.31 -25.71 11.99
C GLY A 721 28.87 -25.78 13.46
N GLN A 722 27.58 -25.96 13.75
CA GLN A 722 27.02 -25.95 15.12
C GLN A 722 26.74 -27.36 15.64
N LEU A 723 27.05 -27.62 16.92
CA LEU A 723 26.70 -28.88 17.59
C LEU A 723 25.18 -28.99 17.78
N VAL A 724 24.56 -29.99 17.18
CA VAL A 724 23.11 -30.24 17.27
C VAL A 724 22.81 -31.31 18.32
N LYS A 725 23.59 -32.40 18.33
CA LYS A 725 23.36 -33.52 19.24
C LYS A 725 24.68 -34.17 19.66
N GLU A 726 24.74 -34.57 20.92
CA GLU A 726 25.75 -35.50 21.44
C GLU A 726 25.03 -36.66 22.15
N ALA A 727 25.55 -37.88 22.00
CA ALA A 727 25.05 -39.07 22.65
C ALA A 727 26.19 -39.95 23.15
N SER A 728 26.00 -40.61 24.30
CA SER A 728 26.96 -41.61 24.80
C SER A 728 26.91 -42.87 23.94
N ILE A 729 28.09 -43.41 23.60
CA ILE A 729 28.27 -44.68 22.91
C ILE A 729 28.95 -45.74 23.79
N GLU A 730 29.03 -45.53 25.10
CA GLU A 730 29.64 -46.48 26.06
C GLU A 730 29.05 -47.89 25.96
N SER A 731 27.75 -48.00 25.63
CA SER A 731 27.07 -49.29 25.48
C SER A 731 27.32 -49.97 24.13
N VAL A 732 27.95 -49.30 23.17
CA VAL A 732 28.14 -49.78 21.80
C VAL A 732 29.55 -50.35 21.65
N GLY A 733 29.61 -51.66 21.41
CA GLY A 733 30.83 -52.43 21.15
C GLY A 733 31.37 -52.22 19.73
N SER A 734 31.73 -53.30 19.05
CA SER A 734 32.39 -53.20 17.74
C SER A 734 31.45 -52.65 16.66
N LEU A 735 31.87 -51.57 15.99
CA LEU A 735 31.16 -50.99 14.85
C LEU A 735 31.52 -51.65 13.51
N THR A 736 32.30 -52.73 13.52
CA THR A 736 32.66 -53.50 12.31
C THR A 736 31.42 -54.15 11.69
N SER A 737 30.92 -53.61 10.58
CA SER A 737 29.77 -54.18 9.85
C SER A 737 30.17 -55.20 8.77
N GLY A 738 31.43 -55.13 8.28
CA GLY A 738 31.89 -55.89 7.12
C GLY A 738 31.31 -55.40 5.78
N LEU A 739 30.60 -54.28 5.76
CA LEU A 739 30.02 -53.67 4.56
C LEU A 739 30.85 -52.46 4.11
N ASN A 740 30.81 -52.14 2.82
CA ASN A 740 31.43 -50.92 2.29
C ASN A 740 30.67 -49.67 2.74
N MET A 741 31.36 -48.53 2.82
CA MET A 741 30.71 -47.22 2.96
C MET A 741 30.11 -46.80 1.61
N LEU A 742 28.81 -46.52 1.61
CA LEU A 742 28.05 -46.14 0.41
C LEU A 742 27.43 -44.76 0.59
N ILE A 743 27.42 -43.95 -0.48
CA ILE A 743 26.73 -42.65 -0.54
C ILE A 743 25.42 -42.83 -1.31
N GLY A 744 24.30 -42.38 -0.74
CA GLY A 744 22.98 -42.42 -1.35
C GLY A 744 22.19 -43.72 -1.15
N VAL A 745 22.77 -44.71 -0.46
CA VAL A 745 22.08 -45.95 -0.07
C VAL A 745 22.69 -46.57 1.19
N ASP A 746 21.93 -47.36 1.94
CA ASP A 746 22.45 -48.13 3.07
C ASP A 746 23.40 -49.26 2.61
N GLY A 747 24.23 -49.77 3.51
CA GLY A 747 25.17 -50.87 3.21
C GLY A 747 24.48 -52.16 2.73
N GLY A 748 23.19 -52.34 3.03
CA GLY A 748 22.33 -53.42 2.52
C GLY A 748 21.70 -53.15 1.15
N LYS A 749 21.94 -51.98 0.53
CA LYS A 749 21.46 -51.57 -0.80
C LYS A 749 19.93 -51.58 -0.94
N SER A 750 19.23 -51.27 0.14
CA SER A 750 17.76 -51.35 0.25
C SER A 750 17.11 -49.99 0.50
N TYR A 751 17.80 -49.06 1.16
CA TYR A 751 17.26 -47.75 1.57
C TYR A 751 18.01 -46.61 0.89
N GLY A 752 17.53 -46.18 -0.28
CA GLY A 752 18.18 -45.14 -1.09
C GLY A 752 17.54 -43.75 -0.98
N VAL A 753 18.34 -42.72 -1.21
CA VAL A 753 17.96 -41.30 -1.19
C VAL A 753 18.49 -40.60 -2.44
N GLY A 754 17.78 -39.58 -2.93
CA GLY A 754 18.30 -38.69 -3.97
C GLY A 754 18.95 -37.47 -3.33
N LEU A 755 20.18 -37.15 -3.71
CA LEU A 755 20.93 -36.02 -3.15
C LEU A 755 21.97 -35.48 -4.13
N ASP A 756 22.39 -34.25 -3.87
CA ASP A 756 23.66 -33.70 -4.34
C ASP A 756 24.62 -33.65 -3.14
N MET A 757 25.89 -33.99 -3.34
CA MET A 757 26.93 -33.96 -2.30
C MET A 757 28.19 -33.31 -2.85
N ASP A 758 28.83 -32.51 -2.01
CA ASP A 758 30.06 -31.79 -2.30
C ASP A 758 31.03 -31.92 -1.10
N ASP A 759 32.34 -31.86 -1.36
CA ASP A 759 33.41 -31.87 -0.35
C ASP A 759 33.29 -32.95 0.77
N LEU A 760 33.19 -34.23 0.41
CA LEU A 760 33.19 -35.32 1.40
C LEU A 760 34.61 -35.56 1.94
N LYS A 761 34.82 -35.22 3.21
CA LYS A 761 36.10 -35.34 3.93
C LYS A 761 35.95 -36.23 5.16
N MET A 762 36.94 -37.07 5.45
CA MET A 762 36.95 -37.92 6.65
C MET A 762 38.32 -37.99 7.33
N TRP A 763 38.30 -38.02 8.66
CA TRP A 763 39.48 -38.11 9.54
C TRP A 763 39.37 -39.34 10.43
N ASP A 764 40.52 -39.93 10.78
CA ASP A 764 40.64 -41.05 11.73
C ASP A 764 40.71 -40.59 13.19
N SER A 765 40.38 -39.32 13.44
CA SER A 765 40.25 -38.67 14.74
C SER A 765 38.87 -38.02 14.88
N ALA A 766 38.42 -37.81 16.12
CA ALA A 766 37.27 -36.97 16.43
C ALA A 766 37.68 -35.47 16.43
N LEU A 767 37.22 -34.70 15.44
CA LEU A 767 37.45 -33.26 15.39
C LEU A 767 36.65 -32.55 16.48
N THR A 768 37.21 -31.45 16.99
CA THR A 768 36.58 -30.58 17.97
C THR A 768 35.48 -29.72 17.35
N ALA A 769 34.60 -29.16 18.18
CA ALA A 769 33.55 -28.25 17.71
C ALA A 769 34.12 -27.01 16.99
N ASP A 770 35.25 -26.48 17.47
CA ASP A 770 35.91 -25.30 16.86
C ASP A 770 36.48 -25.64 15.47
N GLU A 771 37.07 -26.83 15.31
CA GLU A 771 37.57 -27.33 14.03
C GLU A 771 36.43 -27.58 13.02
N ILE A 772 35.28 -28.07 13.49
CA ILE A 772 34.09 -28.27 12.64
C ILE A 772 33.48 -26.92 12.22
N ALA A 773 33.44 -25.94 13.13
CA ALA A 773 33.02 -24.58 12.81
C ALA A 773 33.97 -23.93 11.78
N ALA A 774 35.28 -24.16 11.90
CA ALA A 774 36.28 -23.69 10.93
C ALA A 774 36.09 -24.32 9.53
N LEU A 775 35.74 -25.61 9.45
CA LEU A 775 35.43 -26.27 8.18
C LEU A 775 34.20 -25.67 7.49
N HIS A 776 33.16 -25.31 8.25
CA HIS A 776 32.00 -24.62 7.68
C HIS A 776 32.35 -23.20 7.21
N GLY A 777 33.04 -22.42 8.07
CA GLY A 777 33.37 -21.01 7.79
C GLY A 777 34.37 -20.79 6.66
N ALA A 778 35.29 -21.74 6.41
CA ALA A 778 36.20 -21.65 5.27
C ALA A 778 35.50 -21.69 3.91
N ASP A 779 34.27 -22.25 3.88
CA ASP A 779 33.50 -22.52 2.68
C ASP A 779 32.20 -21.67 2.59
N ASP A 780 31.99 -20.72 3.52
CA ASP A 780 30.82 -19.83 3.59
C ASP A 780 31.24 -18.35 3.73
N THR A 781 30.97 -17.54 2.72
CA THR A 781 31.26 -16.09 2.71
C THR A 781 30.04 -15.22 3.01
N GLY A 782 28.97 -15.79 3.58
CA GLY A 782 27.71 -15.10 3.81
C GLY A 782 27.85 -13.87 4.71
N ALA A 783 28.59 -13.98 5.81
CA ALA A 783 28.77 -12.88 6.76
C ALA A 783 29.55 -11.70 6.16
N GLU A 784 30.58 -11.98 5.37
CA GLU A 784 31.40 -11.00 4.65
C GLU A 784 30.59 -10.30 3.56
N THR A 785 29.79 -11.08 2.83
CA THR A 785 28.90 -10.58 1.78
C THR A 785 27.86 -9.62 2.39
N ASP A 786 27.27 -9.98 3.52
CA ASP A 786 26.35 -9.14 4.27
C ASP A 786 27.01 -7.85 4.78
N ALA A 787 28.22 -7.94 5.34
CA ALA A 787 28.97 -6.78 5.83
C ALA A 787 29.29 -5.79 4.69
N LEU A 788 29.79 -6.29 3.56
CA LEU A 788 30.10 -5.46 2.40
C LEU A 788 28.83 -4.86 1.78
N THR A 789 27.73 -5.61 1.74
CA THR A 789 26.42 -5.10 1.27
C THR A 789 25.95 -3.93 2.13
N ARG A 790 25.96 -4.08 3.47
CA ARG A 790 25.62 -2.98 4.40
C ARG A 790 26.57 -1.78 4.26
N ALA A 791 27.85 -2.00 3.96
CA ALA A 791 28.82 -0.92 3.76
C ALA A 791 28.55 -0.14 2.47
N VAL A 792 28.14 -0.82 1.40
CA VAL A 792 27.67 -0.20 0.15
C VAL A 792 26.43 0.65 0.43
N GLU A 793 25.44 0.10 1.12
CA GLU A 793 24.22 0.84 1.47
C GLU A 793 24.50 2.09 2.32
N TYR A 794 25.38 1.99 3.33
CA TYR A 794 25.82 3.13 4.10
C TYR A 794 26.40 4.23 3.19
N SER A 795 27.22 3.82 2.22
CA SER A 795 27.93 4.74 1.33
C SER A 795 26.98 5.44 0.36
N ASP A 796 25.96 4.74 -0.14
CA ASP A 796 24.89 5.33 -0.95
C ASP A 796 24.10 6.37 -0.15
N GLU A 797 23.76 6.08 1.11
CA GLU A 797 23.05 7.01 1.99
C GLU A 797 23.89 8.26 2.30
N LEU A 798 25.20 8.08 2.52
CA LEU A 798 26.13 9.18 2.71
C LEU A 798 26.19 10.07 1.47
N LEU A 799 26.25 9.49 0.26
CA LEU A 799 26.23 10.25 -0.99
C LEU A 799 24.93 11.05 -1.14
N THR A 800 23.77 10.44 -0.91
CA THR A 800 22.45 11.12 -0.97
C THR A 800 22.31 12.24 0.06
N ALA A 801 22.76 11.99 1.30
CA ALA A 801 22.77 13.00 2.35
C ALA A 801 23.68 14.18 1.97
N ASN A 802 24.82 13.90 1.33
CA ASN A 802 25.73 14.93 0.83
C ASN A 802 25.11 15.73 -0.32
N GLU A 803 24.44 15.09 -1.29
CA GLU A 803 23.70 15.79 -2.34
C GLU A 803 22.63 16.73 -1.77
N SER A 804 21.87 16.26 -0.78
CA SER A 804 20.84 17.05 -0.09
C SER A 804 21.45 18.23 0.68
N ALA A 805 22.59 18.03 1.35
CA ALA A 805 23.30 19.11 2.03
C ALA A 805 23.91 20.11 1.02
N ALA A 806 24.37 19.63 -0.14
CA ALA A 806 24.91 20.47 -1.21
C ALA A 806 23.84 21.38 -1.82
N ALA A 807 22.63 20.86 -2.03
CA ALA A 807 21.48 21.67 -2.45
C ALA A 807 21.14 22.79 -1.44
N ASN A 808 21.47 22.59 -0.17
CA ASN A 808 21.34 23.58 0.90
C ASN A 808 22.60 24.44 1.10
N GLY A 809 23.54 24.40 0.17
CA GLY A 809 24.71 25.26 0.12
C GLY A 809 25.97 24.73 0.80
N ARG A 810 25.98 23.47 1.30
CA ARG A 810 27.21 22.80 1.76
C ARG A 810 28.12 22.51 0.55
N VAL A 811 29.43 22.63 0.74
CA VAL A 811 30.42 22.36 -0.31
C VAL A 811 31.18 21.09 0.03
N PHE A 812 31.30 20.20 -0.94
CA PHE A 812 32.04 18.93 -0.84
C PHE A 812 33.21 18.92 -1.81
N ASP A 813 34.29 18.22 -1.44
CA ASP A 813 35.42 17.97 -2.33
C ASP A 813 35.04 16.94 -3.41
N GLU A 814 34.99 17.40 -4.66
CA GLU A 814 34.57 16.59 -5.82
C GLU A 814 35.44 15.34 -5.99
N ALA A 815 36.75 15.42 -5.72
CA ALA A 815 37.65 14.29 -5.86
C ALA A 815 37.39 13.21 -4.79
N LEU A 816 37.00 13.60 -3.58
CA LEU A 816 36.61 12.66 -2.53
C LEU A 816 35.26 12.00 -2.85
N THR A 817 34.30 12.76 -3.39
CA THR A 817 33.03 12.21 -3.89
C THR A 817 33.27 11.19 -5.00
N GLU A 818 34.07 11.52 -6.02
CA GLU A 818 34.42 10.58 -7.10
C GLU A 818 35.13 9.32 -6.58
N ALA A 819 36.03 9.46 -5.61
CA ALA A 819 36.73 8.33 -5.00
C ALA A 819 35.78 7.39 -4.25
N LEU A 820 34.82 7.94 -3.49
CA LEU A 820 33.78 7.15 -2.81
C LEU A 820 32.89 6.43 -3.82
N THR A 821 32.40 7.11 -4.85
CA THR A 821 31.60 6.48 -5.92
C THR A 821 32.37 5.33 -6.59
N ALA A 822 33.65 5.52 -6.89
CA ALA A 822 34.49 4.47 -7.48
C ALA A 822 34.70 3.28 -6.52
N ALA A 823 34.81 3.52 -5.21
CA ALA A 823 34.93 2.45 -4.21
C ALA A 823 33.62 1.65 -4.08
N VAL A 824 32.46 2.33 -4.13
CA VAL A 824 31.13 1.68 -4.15
C VAL A 824 31.00 0.75 -5.36
N GLU A 825 31.37 1.21 -6.55
CA GLU A 825 31.30 0.38 -7.77
C GLU A 825 32.21 -0.87 -7.69
N ARG A 826 33.40 -0.76 -7.09
CA ARG A 826 34.27 -1.92 -6.85
C ARG A 826 33.66 -2.91 -5.88
N ALA A 827 33.07 -2.42 -4.79
CA ALA A 827 32.38 -3.25 -3.81
C ALA A 827 31.20 -4.01 -4.44
N ARG A 828 30.38 -3.34 -5.26
CA ARG A 828 29.31 -3.99 -6.04
C ARG A 828 29.84 -5.05 -7.00
N ALA A 829 30.97 -4.79 -7.66
CA ALA A 829 31.60 -5.76 -8.56
C ALA A 829 32.07 -7.01 -7.80
N ALA A 830 32.61 -6.86 -6.58
CA ALA A 830 32.99 -7.98 -5.73
C ALA A 830 31.77 -8.80 -5.28
N LEU A 831 30.69 -8.14 -4.85
CA LEU A 831 29.42 -8.79 -4.48
C LEU A 831 28.77 -9.55 -5.65
N GLY A 832 28.96 -9.07 -6.88
CA GLY A 832 28.42 -9.68 -8.10
C GLY A 832 29.25 -10.85 -8.67
N ALA A 833 30.38 -11.20 -8.04
CA ALA A 833 31.20 -12.33 -8.48
C ALA A 833 30.49 -13.68 -8.22
N ALA A 834 30.71 -14.67 -9.10
CA ALA A 834 30.03 -15.97 -8.99
C ALA A 834 30.41 -16.77 -7.73
N ALA A 835 31.63 -16.56 -7.20
CA ALA A 835 32.12 -17.10 -5.95
C ALA A 835 33.14 -16.10 -5.37
N PRO A 836 32.70 -15.07 -4.65
CA PRO A 836 33.61 -14.08 -4.08
C PRO A 836 34.46 -14.73 -2.99
N THR A 837 35.76 -14.47 -2.98
CA THR A 837 36.62 -14.95 -1.88
C THR A 837 36.53 -14.00 -0.69
N GLU A 838 36.74 -14.51 0.53
CA GLU A 838 36.80 -13.68 1.75
C GLU A 838 37.82 -12.54 1.59
N ALA A 839 38.97 -12.83 0.96
CA ALA A 839 40.03 -11.86 0.70
C ALA A 839 39.59 -10.75 -0.27
N ASP A 840 38.86 -11.08 -1.34
CA ASP A 840 38.36 -10.09 -2.29
C ASP A 840 37.28 -9.20 -1.67
N LEU A 841 36.40 -9.78 -0.85
CA LEU A 841 35.37 -9.05 -0.10
C LEU A 841 36.00 -8.10 0.93
N ARG A 842 37.01 -8.59 1.67
CA ARG A 842 37.79 -7.81 2.65
C ARG A 842 38.47 -6.61 1.98
N ALA A 843 39.20 -6.84 0.90
CA ALA A 843 39.92 -5.78 0.19
C ALA A 843 38.97 -4.69 -0.33
N SER A 844 37.80 -5.09 -0.82
CA SER A 844 36.76 -4.17 -1.28
C SER A 844 36.15 -3.38 -0.13
N TYR A 845 35.86 -4.03 1.00
CA TYR A 845 35.36 -3.40 2.21
C TYR A 845 36.35 -2.37 2.78
N ASP A 846 37.64 -2.72 2.90
CA ASP A 846 38.67 -1.81 3.42
C ASP A 846 38.86 -0.59 2.53
N SER A 847 38.83 -0.78 1.20
CA SER A 847 38.87 0.32 0.24
C SER A 847 37.66 1.25 0.38
N LEU A 848 36.46 0.69 0.61
CA LEU A 848 35.24 1.46 0.77
C LEU A 848 35.24 2.24 2.09
N ARG A 849 35.62 1.58 3.18
CA ARG A 849 35.76 2.20 4.51
C ARG A 849 36.72 3.38 4.50
N ALA A 850 37.86 3.24 3.83
CA ALA A 850 38.83 4.34 3.70
C ALA A 850 38.27 5.53 2.91
N ALA A 851 37.51 5.28 1.83
CA ALA A 851 36.89 6.35 1.04
C ALA A 851 35.78 7.07 1.83
N VAL A 852 34.97 6.31 2.58
CA VAL A 852 33.96 6.87 3.51
C VAL A 852 34.63 7.78 4.53
N ALA A 853 35.65 7.29 5.24
CA ALA A 853 36.35 8.08 6.25
C ALA A 853 36.92 9.38 5.67
N ALA A 854 37.50 9.35 4.47
CA ALA A 854 38.01 10.55 3.82
C ALA A 854 36.91 11.59 3.51
N VAL A 855 35.71 11.14 3.10
CA VAL A 855 34.55 12.00 2.86
C VAL A 855 34.01 12.58 4.17
N GLU A 856 33.95 11.79 5.24
CA GLU A 856 33.44 12.26 6.53
C GLU A 856 34.40 13.23 7.25
N ASP A 857 35.72 12.99 7.15
CA ASP A 857 36.76 13.80 7.78
C ASP A 857 37.02 15.14 7.06
N GLN A 858 36.39 15.37 5.89
CA GLN A 858 36.60 16.59 5.13
C GLN A 858 36.07 17.83 5.89
N PRO A 859 36.72 19.01 5.77
CA PRO A 859 36.23 20.24 6.40
C PRO A 859 34.81 20.59 5.96
N VAL A 860 33.94 20.91 6.92
CA VAL A 860 32.57 21.36 6.61
C VAL A 860 32.61 22.80 6.12
N ARG A 861 32.10 23.02 4.90
CA ARG A 861 32.16 24.30 4.19
C ARG A 861 30.81 24.69 3.62
N PHE A 862 30.55 25.99 3.52
CA PHE A 862 29.33 26.55 2.96
C PHE A 862 29.60 27.63 1.91
N THR A 863 28.73 27.68 0.91
CA THR A 863 28.72 28.78 -0.06
C THR A 863 28.30 30.10 0.61
N TYR A 864 28.92 31.20 0.20
CA TYR A 864 28.49 32.55 0.54
C TYR A 864 28.23 33.38 -0.71
N ALA A 865 27.25 34.28 -0.62
CA ALA A 865 26.99 35.30 -1.63
C ALA A 865 26.73 36.64 -0.95
N ALA A 866 27.42 37.68 -1.42
CA ALA A 866 27.39 39.04 -0.91
C ALA A 866 27.02 40.02 -2.02
N ARG A 867 26.15 40.96 -1.71
CA ARG A 867 25.71 42.02 -2.62
C ARG A 867 25.81 43.36 -1.93
N ALA A 868 26.12 44.38 -2.72
CA ALA A 868 26.21 45.75 -2.24
C ALA A 868 25.41 46.71 -3.13
N THR A 869 24.74 47.67 -2.50
CA THR A 869 24.10 48.81 -3.15
C THR A 869 24.92 50.07 -2.84
N ASN A 870 25.10 50.93 -3.86
CA ASN A 870 25.94 52.14 -3.78
C ASN A 870 27.44 51.88 -3.49
N GLY A 871 27.96 50.74 -3.96
CA GLY A 871 29.36 50.35 -3.84
C GLY A 871 29.54 48.90 -4.28
N ALA A 872 30.69 48.30 -3.94
CA ALA A 872 31.01 46.91 -4.21
C ALA A 872 31.46 46.18 -2.93
N VAL A 873 31.31 44.85 -2.94
CA VAL A 873 31.85 43.94 -1.92
C VAL A 873 32.66 42.85 -2.62
N THR A 874 33.87 42.60 -2.13
CA THR A 874 34.82 41.67 -2.77
C THR A 874 35.48 40.75 -1.75
N PRO A 875 35.44 39.41 -1.94
CA PRO A 875 34.73 38.68 -2.99
C PRO A 875 33.21 38.76 -2.81
N ALA A 876 32.45 38.81 -3.92
CA ALA A 876 30.99 38.80 -3.88
C ALA A 876 30.40 37.38 -3.73
N GLU A 877 31.20 36.35 -3.95
CA GLU A 877 30.81 34.95 -3.77
C GLU A 877 32.03 34.08 -3.46
N GLY A 878 31.82 32.96 -2.79
CA GLY A 878 32.88 32.02 -2.45
C GLY A 878 32.44 30.95 -1.45
N VAL A 879 33.41 30.41 -0.71
CA VAL A 879 33.21 29.34 0.27
C VAL A 879 33.82 29.75 1.61
N ALA A 880 33.13 29.43 2.71
CA ALA A 880 33.60 29.65 4.08
C ALA A 880 33.51 28.36 4.91
N ASP A 881 34.45 28.16 5.83
CA ASP A 881 34.47 27.00 6.73
C ASP A 881 33.45 27.19 7.88
N LEU A 882 32.80 26.10 8.31
CA LEU A 882 31.95 26.07 9.50
C LEU A 882 32.76 26.53 10.73
N GLY A 883 32.20 27.46 11.49
CA GLY A 883 32.87 28.06 12.65
C GLY A 883 33.96 29.08 12.30
N GLY A 884 34.28 29.26 11.02
CA GLY A 884 35.30 30.18 10.54
C GLY A 884 34.88 31.65 10.57
N GLU A 885 35.87 32.51 10.33
CA GLU A 885 35.68 33.95 10.12
C GLU A 885 35.74 34.24 8.60
N LEU A 886 34.78 34.99 8.07
CA LEU A 886 34.75 35.44 6.67
C LEU A 886 34.97 36.95 6.62
N ARG A 887 35.98 37.39 5.88
CA ARG A 887 36.30 38.81 5.67
C ARG A 887 35.98 39.22 4.24
N LEU A 888 35.17 40.26 4.09
CA LEU A 888 34.75 40.80 2.80
C LEU A 888 35.19 42.27 2.70
N ALA A 889 35.94 42.62 1.67
CA ALA A 889 36.34 44.00 1.43
C ALA A 889 35.14 44.84 0.98
N LEU A 890 34.98 46.01 1.57
CA LEU A 890 33.93 46.98 1.30
C LEU A 890 34.49 48.15 0.49
N GLU A 891 33.93 48.39 -0.69
CA GLU A 891 34.33 49.47 -1.59
C GLU A 891 33.12 50.40 -1.88
N PRO A 892 32.84 51.38 -1.00
CA PRO A 892 31.76 52.33 -1.23
C PRO A 892 31.97 53.13 -2.54
N ALA A 893 30.89 53.40 -3.28
CA ALA A 893 30.95 54.26 -4.46
C ALA A 893 31.23 55.73 -4.05
N PRO A 894 31.73 56.59 -4.96
CA PRO A 894 31.97 58.00 -4.66
C PRO A 894 30.72 58.70 -4.08
N GLY A 895 30.87 59.33 -2.90
CA GLY A 895 29.77 59.96 -2.17
C GLY A 895 29.07 59.06 -1.14
N TYR A 896 29.55 57.83 -0.95
CA TYR A 896 29.04 56.85 0.02
C TYR A 896 30.15 56.34 0.97
N THR A 897 29.76 55.78 2.11
CA THR A 897 30.65 55.29 3.17
C THR A 897 30.14 53.96 3.76
N ALA A 898 31.07 53.14 4.26
CA ALA A 898 30.76 51.94 5.04
C ALA A 898 30.34 52.27 6.48
N VAL A 899 30.67 53.47 6.97
CA VAL A 899 30.19 53.98 8.27
C VAL A 899 28.68 54.19 8.17
N ASP A 900 27.94 53.64 9.13
CA ASP A 900 26.46 53.66 9.16
C ASP A 900 25.78 52.92 7.99
N ALA A 901 26.51 52.05 7.27
CA ALA A 901 25.91 51.17 6.27
C ALA A 901 24.89 50.22 6.90
N VAL A 902 23.79 49.95 6.18
CA VAL A 902 22.81 48.94 6.60
C VAL A 902 23.31 47.59 6.09
N VAL A 903 23.54 46.65 7.01
CA VAL A 903 24.08 45.32 6.69
C VAL A 903 23.11 44.26 7.20
N ALA A 904 22.66 43.39 6.30
CA ALA A 904 21.90 42.19 6.61
C ALA A 904 22.76 40.95 6.33
N VAL A 905 22.85 40.06 7.32
CA VAL A 905 23.62 38.82 7.23
C VAL A 905 22.74 37.67 7.70
N GLU A 906 22.68 36.60 6.91
CA GLU A 906 22.18 35.29 7.34
C GLU A 906 23.31 34.26 7.27
N GLY A 907 23.22 33.22 8.10
CA GLY A 907 24.18 32.10 8.07
C GLY A 907 25.48 32.29 8.86
N ALA A 908 25.61 33.37 9.66
CA ALA A 908 26.71 33.59 10.60
C ALA A 908 26.17 34.04 11.97
N GLU A 909 26.89 33.72 13.06
CA GLU A 909 26.47 34.08 14.42
C GLU A 909 26.52 35.59 14.68
N GLY A 910 27.48 36.28 14.06
CA GLY A 910 27.62 37.72 14.19
C GLY A 910 28.46 38.33 13.07
N PHE A 911 28.43 39.66 12.98
CA PHE A 911 29.26 40.41 12.05
C PHE A 911 29.70 41.74 12.65
N ALA A 912 30.78 42.30 12.11
CA ALA A 912 31.27 43.64 12.42
C ALA A 912 31.84 44.31 11.17
N VAL A 913 31.62 45.61 11.00
CA VAL A 913 32.32 46.41 9.98
C VAL A 913 33.59 46.97 10.63
N GLU A 914 34.75 46.48 10.20
CA GLU A 914 36.07 46.83 10.71
C GLU A 914 36.83 47.63 9.64
N GLY A 915 36.69 48.96 9.66
CA GLY A 915 37.31 49.85 8.68
C GLY A 915 36.72 49.67 7.28
N THR A 916 37.49 49.06 6.37
CA THR A 916 37.07 48.76 4.99
C THR A 916 36.70 47.29 4.79
N GLU A 917 36.47 46.54 5.86
CA GLU A 917 36.08 45.13 5.80
C GLU A 917 34.77 44.89 6.56
N LEU A 918 33.94 43.98 6.05
CA LEU A 918 32.89 43.31 6.79
C LEU A 918 33.44 41.96 7.26
N VAL A 919 33.45 41.74 8.58
CA VAL A 919 33.94 40.52 9.23
C VAL A 919 32.75 39.76 9.78
N LEU A 920 32.44 38.60 9.20
CA LEU A 920 31.45 37.66 9.71
C LEU A 920 32.13 36.64 10.60
N ARG A 921 31.59 36.42 11.80
CA ARG A 921 32.14 35.55 12.83
C ARG A 921 31.26 34.31 13.00
N ASN A 922 31.91 33.16 13.16
CA ASN A 922 31.27 31.86 13.38
C ASN A 922 30.19 31.56 12.32
N VAL A 923 30.63 31.26 11.10
CA VAL A 923 29.73 30.79 10.02
C VAL A 923 29.01 29.53 10.46
N GLN A 924 27.69 29.50 10.32
CA GLN A 924 26.82 28.40 10.78
C GLN A 924 26.11 27.66 9.64
N GLY A 925 26.14 28.20 8.42
CA GLY A 925 25.48 27.60 7.26
C GLY A 925 25.73 28.40 5.97
N ARG A 926 24.86 28.24 4.98
CA ARG A 926 24.88 29.06 3.76
C ARG A 926 24.78 30.54 4.14
N VAL A 927 25.73 31.35 3.68
CA VAL A 927 25.82 32.77 4.04
C VAL A 927 25.22 33.64 2.94
N SER A 928 24.34 34.56 3.33
CA SER A 928 23.86 35.66 2.48
C SER A 928 24.22 36.99 3.14
N VAL A 929 24.73 37.92 2.35
CA VAL A 929 25.09 39.27 2.81
C VAL A 929 24.51 40.31 1.87
N ASP A 930 23.75 41.25 2.40
CA ASP A 930 23.28 42.44 1.68
C ASP A 930 23.76 43.70 2.40
N ILE A 931 24.49 44.55 1.69
CA ILE A 931 25.05 45.80 2.21
C ILE A 931 24.47 46.99 1.45
N GLU A 932 23.96 47.99 2.17
CA GLU A 932 23.62 49.28 1.60
C GLU A 932 24.54 50.35 2.19
N PHE A 933 25.47 50.87 1.37
CA PHE A 933 26.39 51.91 1.81
C PHE A 933 25.64 53.23 2.07
N ALA A 934 25.98 53.90 3.17
CA ALA A 934 25.34 55.15 3.57
C ALA A 934 25.90 56.33 2.78
N LYS A 935 25.07 57.33 2.46
CA LYS A 935 25.51 58.53 1.74
C LYS A 935 26.29 59.46 2.67
N VAL A 936 27.44 59.96 2.22
CA VAL A 936 28.23 60.95 2.96
C VAL A 936 27.48 62.29 2.98
N VAL A 937 27.12 62.78 4.17
CA VAL A 937 26.51 64.09 4.36
C VAL A 937 27.59 65.08 4.78
N ASP A 938 27.92 66.05 3.91
CA ASP A 938 28.88 67.12 4.23
C ASP A 938 28.32 68.01 5.35
N GLY A 939 28.92 67.91 6.55
CA GLY A 939 28.65 68.82 7.66
C GLY A 939 29.42 70.13 7.50
N GLY A 940 28.78 71.15 6.88
CA GLY A 940 29.17 72.55 7.02
C GLY A 940 28.71 73.14 8.37
N PRO A 941 29.40 74.17 8.89
CA PRO A 941 29.36 74.58 10.30
C PRO A 941 28.01 75.16 10.72
N GLY A 942 27.66 74.93 11.98
CA GLY A 942 26.41 75.38 12.59
C GLY A 942 26.32 76.90 12.71
N ASP A 943 25.22 77.43 12.21
CA ASP A 943 24.71 78.74 12.58
C ASP A 943 23.56 78.54 13.57
N GLY A 944 23.83 78.88 14.82
CA GLY A 944 22.84 78.94 15.88
C GLY A 944 21.89 80.11 15.69
N GLY A 945 20.60 79.85 15.94
CA GLY A 945 19.56 80.87 16.03
C GLY A 945 18.23 80.26 16.47
N PRO A 946 17.42 80.96 17.28
CA PRO A 946 17.12 80.44 18.62
C PRO A 946 15.66 80.06 18.86
N GLY A 947 15.47 79.10 19.78
CA GLY A 947 14.62 79.22 20.96
C GLY A 947 13.13 79.55 20.79
N GLY A 948 12.29 78.56 21.11
CA GLY A 948 10.86 78.75 21.39
C GLY A 948 10.27 77.49 22.06
N PRO A 949 9.74 77.56 23.29
CA PRO A 949 9.48 76.40 24.16
C PRO A 949 8.00 76.00 24.25
N GLY A 950 7.72 74.89 24.95
CA GLY A 950 6.39 74.49 25.45
C GLY A 950 5.91 73.20 24.75
N ASP A 951 5.41 72.17 25.42
CA ASP A 951 4.85 71.99 26.76
C ASP A 951 5.22 70.57 27.23
N GLY A 952 5.51 70.27 28.50
CA GLY A 952 4.57 70.39 29.62
C GLY A 952 3.62 69.20 29.59
N GLY A 953 3.95 68.05 30.19
CA GLY A 953 3.69 67.75 31.59
C GLY A 953 3.51 66.22 31.71
N ASN A 954 4.24 65.54 32.60
CA ASN A 954 3.88 65.34 34.02
C ASN A 954 2.62 64.46 34.15
N GLY A 955 2.60 63.29 34.75
CA GLY A 955 3.59 62.54 35.52
C GLY A 955 2.89 61.36 36.20
N GLY A 956 3.61 60.69 37.10
CA GLY A 956 3.01 59.90 38.17
C GLY A 956 3.49 58.45 38.27
N PRO A 957 3.60 57.91 39.49
CA PRO A 957 4.81 57.19 39.90
C PRO A 957 4.53 55.75 40.39
N GLY A 958 5.58 54.94 40.47
CA GLY A 958 5.52 53.61 41.08
C GLY A 958 6.87 53.18 41.62
N SER A 959 7.08 53.48 42.90
CA SER A 959 8.25 53.21 43.74
C SER A 959 8.39 51.76 44.20
N GLY A 960 9.62 51.35 44.50
CA GLY A 960 9.93 50.26 45.46
C GLY A 960 11.20 49.49 45.07
N THR A 961 12.41 50.01 45.30
CA THR A 961 13.25 49.86 46.53
C THR A 961 13.49 48.42 46.98
N GLY A 962 14.75 47.99 46.99
CA GLY A 962 15.20 46.74 47.61
C GLY A 962 16.69 46.50 47.37
N SER A 963 17.52 47.19 48.14
CA SER A 963 18.99 47.32 48.12
C SER A 963 19.74 46.26 48.95
N GLY A 964 21.05 46.13 48.68
CA GLY A 964 22.07 45.49 49.52
C GLY A 964 23.22 44.94 48.65
N ASP A 965 24.24 45.75 48.28
CA ASP A 965 25.47 46.09 49.03
C ASP A 965 26.21 44.83 49.59
N ASP A 966 27.52 44.63 49.42
CA ASP A 966 28.56 45.62 49.68
C ASP A 966 29.98 45.23 49.16
N SER A 967 30.74 46.26 48.73
CA SER A 967 32.19 46.51 48.91
C SER A 967 33.24 45.54 48.28
N SER A 968 34.40 45.93 47.71
CA SER A 968 35.33 47.08 47.78
C SER A 968 36.38 46.90 46.64
N GLY A 969 37.15 47.84 46.07
CA GLY A 969 37.32 49.29 46.15
C GLY A 969 38.61 49.71 45.38
N SER A 970 38.62 50.92 44.79
CA SER A 970 39.79 51.77 44.41
C SER A 970 40.67 51.34 43.21
N THR A 971 41.15 52.13 42.22
CA THR A 971 41.16 53.56 41.79
C THR A 971 41.89 53.56 40.41
N GLY A 972 41.40 54.18 39.33
CA GLY A 972 41.89 55.51 38.91
C GLY A 972 41.98 55.71 37.38
N VAL A 973 41.17 56.65 36.87
CA VAL A 973 41.41 57.72 35.86
C VAL A 973 41.91 57.43 34.41
N GLY A 974 41.05 57.80 33.43
CA GLY A 974 41.35 58.40 32.09
C GLY A 974 41.71 57.40 30.98
N THR A 975 41.21 57.42 29.73
CA THR A 975 40.62 58.45 28.85
C THR A 975 39.96 57.76 27.61
N ARG A 976 39.06 58.49 26.93
CA ARG A 976 38.20 58.23 25.73
C ARG A 976 38.67 57.31 24.57
N ALA A 977 37.62 56.84 23.84
CA ALA A 977 37.50 56.37 22.43
C ALA A 977 37.75 54.85 22.23
N ASP A 978 36.92 54.01 21.58
CA ASP A 978 35.90 54.15 20.53
C ASP A 978 34.75 53.12 20.72
N ILE A 979 33.52 53.43 20.29
CA ILE A 979 32.35 52.53 20.36
C ILE A 979 32.08 51.93 18.97
N ALA A 980 32.27 50.62 18.85
CA ALA A 980 31.80 49.80 17.73
C ALA A 980 30.29 49.56 17.85
N ALA A 981 29.56 49.64 16.72
CA ALA A 981 28.16 49.30 16.65
C ALA A 981 27.99 47.77 16.62
N THR A 982 27.56 47.17 17.73
CA THR A 982 27.05 45.81 17.80
C THR A 982 25.52 45.86 17.76
N GLY A 983 24.91 45.33 16.70
CA GLY A 983 23.46 45.28 16.51
C GLY A 983 22.93 43.86 16.62
N GLY A 984 22.17 43.58 17.69
CA GLY A 984 21.40 42.35 17.86
C GLY A 984 20.11 42.35 17.03
N THR A 985 19.69 41.14 16.66
CA THR A 985 18.62 40.77 15.72
C THR A 985 17.23 41.32 16.05
N SER A 986 16.45 41.63 15.01
CA SER A 986 14.98 41.72 15.06
C SER A 986 14.40 40.91 13.91
N ALA A 987 13.93 39.71 14.22
CA ALA A 987 13.19 38.85 13.30
C ALA A 987 11.71 39.26 13.28
N ALA A 988 11.24 39.80 12.16
CA ALA A 988 9.87 39.68 11.67
C ALA A 988 9.79 40.33 10.28
N VAL A 989 9.05 39.68 9.37
CA VAL A 989 8.65 40.18 8.04
C VAL A 989 9.60 39.89 6.87
N TRP A 990 9.93 38.61 6.57
CA TRP A 990 10.26 38.16 5.19
C TRP A 990 10.03 36.65 5.03
N ALA A 991 8.75 36.23 5.01
CA ALA A 991 8.37 34.81 4.88
C ALA A 991 7.63 34.47 3.56
N LEU A 992 7.62 35.35 2.55
CA LEU A 992 6.79 35.18 1.35
C LEU A 992 7.53 35.18 0.00
N THR A 993 8.85 35.35 -0.01
CA THR A 993 9.66 35.35 -1.25
C THR A 993 10.55 34.12 -1.44
N GLY A 994 10.83 33.35 -0.38
CA GLY A 994 11.68 32.14 -0.46
C GLY A 994 11.04 30.92 -1.13
N LEU A 995 9.70 30.81 -1.16
CA LEU A 995 9.01 29.65 -1.72
C LEU A 995 9.05 29.59 -3.25
N ALA A 996 9.14 30.73 -3.94
CA ALA A 996 9.12 30.77 -5.41
C ALA A 996 10.46 30.33 -6.05
N SER A 997 11.57 30.49 -5.34
CA SER A 997 12.90 30.16 -5.85
C SER A 997 13.22 28.67 -5.76
N ALA A 998 12.70 27.96 -4.74
CA ALA A 998 12.87 26.52 -4.58
C ALA A 998 12.15 25.70 -5.69
N LEU A 999 10.96 26.15 -6.11
CA LEU A 999 10.18 25.51 -7.17
C LEU A 999 10.81 25.61 -8.57
N THR A 1000 11.64 26.64 -8.80
CA THR A 1000 12.28 26.86 -10.10
C THR A 1000 13.54 25.99 -10.28
N VAL A 1001 14.20 25.60 -9.19
CA VAL A 1001 15.40 24.74 -9.19
C VAL A 1001 15.03 23.28 -9.41
N VAL A 1002 13.92 22.80 -8.83
CA VAL A 1002 13.43 21.43 -9.02
C VAL A 1002 13.04 21.17 -10.49
N ALA A 1003 12.40 22.14 -11.16
CA ALA A 1003 12.08 22.04 -12.59
C ALA A 1003 13.34 21.97 -13.48
N GLY A 1004 14.45 22.62 -13.07
CA GLY A 1004 15.74 22.57 -13.77
C GLY A 1004 16.42 21.20 -13.67
N ILE A 1005 16.30 20.52 -12.53
CA ILE A 1005 16.89 19.18 -12.29
C ILE A 1005 16.18 18.10 -13.14
N VAL A 1006 14.85 18.18 -13.27
CA VAL A 1006 14.07 17.25 -14.11
C VAL A 1006 14.40 17.40 -15.61
N LEU A 1007 14.70 18.62 -16.07
CA LEU A 1007 15.15 18.87 -17.44
C LEU A 1007 16.57 18.38 -17.71
N ALA A 1008 17.47 18.46 -16.72
CA ALA A 1008 18.84 17.94 -16.82
C ALA A 1008 18.89 16.40 -16.82
N LEU A 1009 18.05 15.72 -16.02
CA LEU A 1009 17.93 14.26 -16.04
C LEU A 1009 17.35 13.74 -17.37
N ARG A 1010 16.36 14.42 -17.96
CA ARG A 1010 15.82 14.07 -19.29
C ARG A 1010 16.83 14.26 -20.43
N ALA A 1011 17.81 15.16 -20.28
CA ALA A 1011 18.87 15.34 -21.27
C ALA A 1011 19.97 14.26 -21.18
N ARG A 1012 20.21 13.70 -19.99
CA ARG A 1012 21.18 12.60 -19.77
C ARG A 1012 20.64 11.24 -20.24
N LEU A 1013 19.35 10.97 -20.03
CA LEU A 1013 18.69 9.73 -20.48
C LEU A 1013 18.48 9.61 -22.00
N ARG A 1014 18.75 10.66 -22.79
CA ARG A 1014 18.70 10.63 -24.26
C ARG A 1014 20.06 10.42 -24.93
N ARG A 1015 21.13 10.23 -24.15
CA ARG A 1015 22.49 9.99 -24.67
C ARG A 1015 23.07 8.61 -24.30
N HIS A 1016 22.25 7.70 -23.80
CA HIS A 1016 22.55 6.27 -23.70
C HIS A 1016 21.55 5.46 -24.51
#